data_AF-Q9VGF0-F1
#
_entry.id   AF-Q9VGF0-F1
#
_cell.length_a   1.000
_cell.length_b   1.000
_cell.length_c   1.000
_cell.angle_alpha   90.00
_cell.angle_beta   90.00
_cell.angle_gamma   90.00
#
_symmetry.space_group_name_H-M   'P 1'
#
loop_
_entity.id
_entity.type
_entity.pdbx_description
1 polymer ?
#
loop_
_entity_poly.entity_id
_entity_poly.type
_entity_poly.pdbx_seq_one_letter_code
_entity_poly.pdbx_strand_id
1 'polypeptide(L)'
;MLRLWACLLLLGSIQIQAVPFYGDFMPHLTHPLPAHRNLFAPLPFAPLAPLEPQDPLHAQASQRMASVWNGPAPLAPQLHSSHLLPLFSSGYDTEFVPLEHQQQPQGRQETAATVPAQTPSGVEQKPFNVDTITTDVNSPNPAIFFQQSFPFFGNEFFNSFGGFGFGAAQEPWWKGPNVCTEKEEDETVASETEAEETVDTFGQERDGVTNVVRSPLFGQFQFSVNSCAEKPNKHVCTKIVNQNGKKKTLTLTRQCCYGYGRPRNADFTTPCEKIDIKDVEATASDMGAKQFLESARTAGELADMLGAGSGKKVTLFVPNDAAFMEYRGHHQQENNVEDAKAEASKPSIYKLHAVLGEVQLEDVPNEKLLQTELPDQKIRINSYQLPAALGLEPYRFAANCVPIEKHDKLSEQALVHTLGGVLKPLTKNLMDIIRERADMSIMRTVLEKTNLSAMLEDDKPVTIFVPTDAAFDKLEPHLRRALKEGRGCASNILKNHLLDLTFCSLATVPGAKTTAYNLLGEPLLLNRTHRAANQTGPTPIYINNLAKIIDADIMGTNGVLHVIDTILPTESALPMTSLMSQKNLTIFQRLLEASGYDDQFDDLDNVTIFAPTDKALQNTEWARMLKEQPELLNHNLDLLEFLNYHVVKPMIKTCDLSEKSLPTVAGSSVRLNLYSTHALFSDVMNRATVNCARLVHFDDESCGSVLHQVDRALAPPKNNMLKLLEANPNYSKFLELVRKANLTQLLSNDSRSLTLLVPKNDIFEELNESGEGSKPADPMALVKTHIVEDVVCCAGIIPTNWPFVRSIESISGQHLRITRDRRPKIENAGVTKCDVVATNGILHEINDIIVPRPQRQQQQRPQLIPPGAGYQPQGDFDVFF
;
A
#
# COMPACT_ATOMS: atom_id res chain seq x y z
N MET A 1 -13.91 -16.73 8.86
CA MET A 1 -13.76 -18.15 9.26
C MET A 1 -15.01 -18.79 9.90
N LEU A 2 -16.25 -18.27 9.73
CA LEU A 2 -17.42 -18.83 10.45
C LEU A 2 -18.72 -18.96 9.61
N ARG A 3 -18.58 -19.36 8.33
CA ARG A 3 -19.68 -19.82 7.46
C ARG A 3 -19.27 -21.00 6.55
N LEU A 4 -18.39 -21.88 7.04
CA LEU A 4 -17.89 -23.05 6.32
C LEU A 4 -18.29 -24.40 6.97
N TRP A 5 -19.21 -24.36 7.94
CA TRP A 5 -19.64 -25.52 8.75
C TRP A 5 -21.15 -25.83 8.62
N ALA A 6 -21.81 -25.33 7.57
CA ALA A 6 -23.25 -25.46 7.35
C ALA A 6 -23.65 -26.22 6.07
N CYS A 7 -22.71 -26.90 5.41
CA CYS A 7 -22.96 -27.65 4.15
C CYS A 7 -22.58 -29.15 4.20
N LEU A 8 -22.22 -29.68 5.38
CA LEU A 8 -21.67 -31.03 5.52
C LEU A 8 -22.62 -32.06 6.19
N LEU A 9 -23.93 -31.77 6.23
CA LEU A 9 -24.93 -32.58 6.94
C LEU A 9 -26.21 -32.92 6.14
N LEU A 10 -26.20 -32.80 4.79
CA LEU A 10 -27.41 -33.08 3.98
C LEU A 10 -27.21 -33.82 2.65
N LEU A 11 -26.09 -34.52 2.46
CA LEU A 11 -25.90 -35.51 1.39
C LEU A 11 -25.31 -36.81 1.97
N GLY A 12 -26.10 -37.48 2.81
CA GLY A 12 -25.69 -38.63 3.63
C GLY A 12 -26.43 -39.93 3.37
N SER A 13 -27.01 -40.13 2.17
CA SER A 13 -27.73 -41.37 1.86
C SER A 13 -27.88 -41.65 0.35
N ILE A 14 -27.08 -42.60 -0.15
CA ILE A 14 -27.48 -43.76 -0.98
C ILE A 14 -26.22 -44.61 -1.20
N GLN A 15 -26.31 -45.91 -0.95
CA GLN A 15 -25.20 -46.86 -1.12
C GLN A 15 -25.13 -47.38 -2.56
N ILE A 16 -23.92 -47.69 -3.03
CA ILE A 16 -23.69 -48.56 -4.18
C ILE A 16 -22.66 -49.62 -3.78
N GLN A 17 -22.97 -50.89 -4.00
CA GLN A 17 -22.03 -52.02 -3.92
C GLN A 17 -22.05 -52.81 -5.24
N ALA A 18 -20.87 -53.29 -5.63
CA ALA A 18 -20.55 -54.51 -6.40
C ALA A 18 -21.63 -55.13 -7.35
N VAL A 19 -21.44 -55.21 -8.69
CA VAL A 19 -20.54 -56.15 -9.47
C VAL A 19 -21.16 -57.57 -9.61
N PRO A 20 -21.07 -58.34 -10.75
CA PRO A 20 -20.62 -58.08 -12.15
C PRO A 20 -21.54 -58.70 -13.28
N PHE A 21 -20.99 -58.83 -14.52
CA PHE A 21 -21.04 -59.97 -15.48
C PHE A 21 -21.71 -59.87 -16.89
N TYR A 22 -21.00 -60.43 -17.89
CA TYR A 22 -21.37 -60.82 -19.29
C TYR A 22 -21.81 -59.71 -20.27
N GLY A 23 -21.67 -59.85 -21.60
CA GLY A 23 -21.06 -60.92 -22.43
C GLY A 23 -21.27 -60.66 -23.94
N ASP A 24 -20.50 -61.30 -24.83
CA ASP A 24 -20.59 -61.12 -26.30
C ASP A 24 -21.92 -61.58 -26.94
N PHE A 25 -22.27 -61.02 -28.11
CA PHE A 25 -22.43 -61.79 -29.37
C PHE A 25 -22.69 -60.87 -30.61
N MET A 26 -22.25 -61.31 -31.79
CA MET A 26 -22.51 -60.72 -33.14
C MET A 26 -23.81 -61.32 -33.77
N PRO A 27 -24.35 -60.94 -34.97
CA PRO A 27 -23.61 -60.58 -36.22
C PRO A 27 -24.27 -59.59 -37.26
N HIS A 28 -23.53 -59.38 -38.38
CA HIS A 28 -23.95 -59.16 -39.79
C HIS A 28 -24.07 -57.76 -40.48
N LEU A 29 -23.27 -57.63 -41.57
CA LEU A 29 -23.51 -56.95 -42.89
C LEU A 29 -23.55 -55.39 -42.93
N THR A 30 -23.03 -54.66 -43.95
CA THR A 30 -22.47 -54.97 -45.30
C THR A 30 -21.34 -53.98 -45.71
N HIS A 31 -20.53 -54.32 -46.73
CA HIS A 31 -19.52 -53.44 -47.39
C HIS A 31 -20.07 -52.71 -48.64
N PRO A 32 -19.33 -51.73 -49.23
CA PRO A 32 -18.42 -52.02 -50.38
C PRO A 32 -16.95 -51.56 -50.22
N LEU A 33 -16.13 -51.89 -51.24
CA LEU A 33 -14.67 -51.65 -51.42
C LEU A 33 -14.43 -50.90 -52.76
N PRO A 34 -13.30 -50.20 -53.04
CA PRO A 34 -11.93 -50.78 -53.26
C PRO A 34 -10.74 -49.87 -52.79
N ALA A 35 -9.44 -50.21 -52.89
CA ALA A 35 -8.67 -51.46 -52.94
C ALA A 35 -7.16 -51.18 -52.61
N HIS A 36 -6.38 -52.21 -52.25
CA HIS A 36 -4.95 -52.13 -51.86
C HIS A 36 -3.98 -52.61 -52.97
N ARG A 37 -2.68 -52.19 -52.89
CA ARG A 37 -1.53 -53.13 -52.68
C ARG A 37 -0.14 -52.47 -52.52
N ASN A 38 0.76 -53.19 -51.86
CA ASN A 38 2.21 -52.93 -51.72
C ASN A 38 3.01 -53.66 -52.83
N LEU A 39 4.32 -53.38 -52.99
CA LEU A 39 5.44 -54.37 -52.94
C LEU A 39 6.82 -53.85 -53.44
N PHE A 40 7.89 -54.50 -52.95
CA PHE A 40 9.29 -54.59 -53.46
C PHE A 40 10.28 -53.38 -53.41
N ALA A 41 11.56 -53.74 -53.55
CA ALA A 41 12.82 -52.96 -53.60
C ALA A 41 13.70 -53.53 -54.77
N PRO A 42 14.97 -53.12 -55.09
CA PRO A 42 15.92 -52.20 -54.42
C PRO A 42 16.69 -51.23 -55.38
N LEU A 43 17.91 -50.81 -54.98
CA LEU A 43 19.00 -50.05 -55.67
C LEU A 43 19.30 -50.45 -57.15
N PRO A 44 20.01 -49.64 -58.03
CA PRO A 44 21.33 -49.00 -57.73
C PRO A 44 21.89 -47.78 -58.57
N PHE A 45 23.13 -47.37 -58.23
CA PHE A 45 24.24 -46.67 -58.99
C PHE A 45 24.05 -45.38 -59.84
N ALA A 46 24.82 -44.31 -59.46
CA ALA A 46 25.88 -43.52 -60.17
C ALA A 46 25.75 -43.11 -61.68
N PRO A 47 26.45 -42.07 -62.23
CA PRO A 47 27.71 -41.44 -61.75
C PRO A 47 28.01 -39.91 -62.01
N LEU A 48 29.08 -39.42 -61.36
CA LEU A 48 30.09 -38.39 -61.80
C LEU A 48 29.74 -36.89 -62.04
N ALA A 49 30.82 -36.07 -62.04
CA ALA A 49 30.89 -34.59 -62.10
C ALA A 49 31.50 -34.11 -63.48
N PRO A 50 32.19 -32.95 -63.72
CA PRO A 50 32.84 -31.96 -62.82
C PRO A 50 32.81 -30.45 -63.25
N LEU A 51 33.60 -29.61 -62.54
CA LEU A 51 34.34 -28.38 -62.94
C LEU A 51 34.02 -27.00 -62.31
N GLU A 52 35.11 -26.37 -61.86
CA GLU A 52 35.37 -24.95 -61.49
C GLU A 52 35.67 -24.09 -62.76
N PRO A 53 36.21 -22.83 -62.74
CA PRO A 53 36.61 -21.93 -61.64
C PRO A 53 36.22 -20.43 -61.77
N GLN A 54 36.46 -19.62 -60.71
CA GLN A 54 37.48 -18.53 -60.66
C GLN A 54 37.36 -17.62 -59.41
N ASP A 55 38.46 -16.92 -59.11
CA ASP A 55 38.82 -16.11 -57.90
C ASP A 55 39.39 -14.74 -58.41
N PRO A 56 40.09 -13.80 -57.70
CA PRO A 56 40.55 -13.74 -56.29
C PRO A 56 40.56 -12.33 -55.60
N LEU A 57 41.29 -12.22 -54.46
CA LEU A 57 41.88 -11.02 -53.78
C LEU A 57 40.95 -10.16 -52.86
N HIS A 58 41.38 -9.59 -51.71
CA HIS A 58 42.68 -9.48 -51.00
C HIS A 58 42.49 -9.85 -49.49
N ALA A 59 43.42 -10.53 -48.78
CA ALA A 59 44.57 -10.01 -47.98
C ALA A 59 44.22 -8.87 -46.98
N GLN A 60 44.66 -8.81 -45.71
CA GLN A 60 45.70 -9.47 -44.89
C GLN A 60 45.11 -9.79 -43.47
N ALA A 61 45.42 -10.83 -42.68
CA ALA A 61 46.66 -11.56 -42.34
C ALA A 61 47.45 -11.01 -41.12
N SER A 62 47.29 -11.64 -39.95
CA SER A 62 48.36 -11.84 -38.95
C SER A 62 48.13 -13.14 -38.15
N GLN A 63 49.22 -13.80 -37.73
CA GLN A 63 49.25 -15.06 -36.95
C GLN A 63 49.88 -14.75 -35.57
N ARG A 64 49.88 -15.59 -34.52
CA ARG A 64 50.58 -16.89 -34.29
C ARG A 64 50.45 -17.17 -32.76
N MET A 65 50.58 -18.38 -32.18
CA MET A 65 50.64 -19.76 -32.66
C MET A 65 50.31 -20.76 -31.51
N ALA A 66 50.29 -22.06 -31.82
CA ALA A 66 50.14 -23.29 -31.02
C ALA A 66 50.87 -23.36 -29.62
N SER A 67 50.73 -24.38 -28.75
CA SER A 67 50.64 -25.86 -28.96
C SER A 67 50.41 -26.61 -27.60
N VAL A 68 50.13 -27.92 -27.43
CA VAL A 68 49.65 -29.07 -28.26
C VAL A 68 49.38 -30.31 -27.36
N TRP A 69 48.24 -31.01 -27.57
CA TRP A 69 47.91 -32.45 -27.22
C TRP A 69 48.00 -32.90 -25.73
N ASN A 70 47.13 -33.77 -25.19
CA ASN A 70 46.79 -35.15 -25.60
C ASN A 70 45.46 -35.67 -25.00
N GLY A 71 44.88 -36.72 -25.62
CA GLY A 71 43.89 -37.64 -24.99
C GLY A 71 44.57 -38.88 -24.37
N PRO A 72 43.85 -39.93 -23.89
CA PRO A 72 42.59 -40.45 -24.45
C PRO A 72 41.48 -40.80 -23.42
N ALA A 73 40.41 -41.44 -23.88
CA ALA A 73 39.32 -42.08 -23.11
C ALA A 73 39.31 -43.61 -23.38
N PRO A 74 38.30 -44.43 -22.97
CA PRO A 74 37.19 -44.23 -22.02
C PRO A 74 37.10 -45.35 -20.95
N LEU A 75 36.05 -45.36 -20.10
CA LEU A 75 35.30 -46.55 -19.65
C LEU A 75 34.13 -46.17 -18.72
N ALA A 76 33.09 -47.01 -18.67
CA ALA A 76 31.97 -46.93 -17.72
C ALA A 76 31.82 -48.28 -16.99
N PRO A 77 31.21 -48.32 -15.79
CA PRO A 77 29.94 -49.07 -15.68
C PRO A 77 28.93 -48.58 -14.61
N GLN A 78 27.65 -48.95 -14.80
CA GLN A 78 26.58 -49.26 -13.81
C GLN A 78 26.39 -48.27 -12.62
N LEU A 79 25.32 -47.46 -12.54
CA LEU A 79 23.92 -47.84 -12.22
C LEU A 79 23.74 -48.84 -11.07
N HIS A 80 23.27 -48.34 -9.92
CA HIS A 80 22.25 -49.00 -9.09
C HIS A 80 21.38 -47.93 -8.40
N SER A 81 20.13 -48.27 -8.10
CA SER A 81 19.07 -47.30 -7.75
C SER A 81 18.56 -47.44 -6.32
N SER A 82 18.30 -46.31 -5.67
CA SER A 82 17.33 -46.20 -4.58
C SER A 82 16.52 -44.91 -4.73
N HIS A 83 15.20 -45.04 -4.84
CA HIS A 83 14.29 -43.89 -4.93
C HIS A 83 14.04 -43.29 -3.55
N LEU A 84 13.95 -41.97 -3.48
CA LEU A 84 12.92 -41.27 -2.70
C LEU A 84 12.55 -39.97 -3.43
N LEU A 85 11.31 -39.50 -3.23
CA LEU A 85 10.70 -38.43 -4.01
C LEU A 85 11.05 -37.03 -3.48
N PRO A 86 11.08 -35.98 -4.33
CA PRO A 86 11.24 -34.61 -3.88
C PRO A 86 9.98 -34.13 -3.16
N LEU A 87 10.15 -33.55 -1.97
CA LEU A 87 9.13 -32.72 -1.33
C LEU A 87 9.22 -31.29 -1.87
N PHE A 88 8.07 -30.67 -2.10
CA PHE A 88 7.98 -29.30 -2.61
C PHE A 88 8.49 -28.32 -1.55
N SER A 89 9.47 -27.50 -1.92
CA SER A 89 9.84 -26.32 -1.14
C SER A 89 8.83 -25.21 -1.42
N SER A 90 7.84 -25.04 -0.54
CA SER A 90 7.06 -23.81 -0.48
C SER A 90 7.89 -22.73 0.20
N GLY A 91 8.36 -21.74 -0.58
CA GLY A 91 8.98 -20.55 -0.01
C GLY A 91 7.97 -19.81 0.86
N TYR A 92 8.26 -19.69 2.16
CA TYR A 92 7.51 -18.84 3.06
C TYR A 92 8.03 -17.41 2.92
N ASP A 93 7.29 -16.59 2.18
CA ASP A 93 7.51 -15.15 2.15
C ASP A 93 7.18 -14.56 3.52
N THR A 94 8.19 -14.03 4.20
CA THR A 94 8.05 -13.20 5.39
C THR A 94 8.29 -11.74 5.00
N GLU A 95 7.26 -10.92 5.20
CA GLU A 95 7.26 -9.50 4.90
C GLU A 95 7.68 -8.69 6.13
N PHE A 96 8.38 -7.58 5.93
CA PHE A 96 8.93 -6.72 6.98
C PHE A 96 8.31 -5.32 6.87
N VAL A 97 7.85 -4.76 7.98
CA VAL A 97 7.27 -3.42 8.08
C VAL A 97 7.81 -2.73 9.35
N PRO A 98 8.30 -1.47 9.28
CA PRO A 98 8.70 -0.69 10.46
C PRO A 98 7.55 -0.47 11.46
N LEU A 99 7.88 -0.22 12.73
CA LEU A 99 6.94 -0.31 13.85
C LEU A 99 5.91 0.84 13.96
N GLU A 100 6.18 2.00 13.36
CA GLU A 100 5.41 3.25 13.50
C GLU A 100 3.96 3.29 12.94
N HIS A 101 3.43 2.21 12.33
CA HIS A 101 2.20 2.29 11.50
C HIS A 101 1.00 1.41 11.93
N GLN A 102 0.92 0.97 13.19
CA GLN A 102 -0.21 0.14 13.68
C GLN A 102 -1.35 0.88 14.43
N GLN A 103 -1.48 2.21 14.36
CA GLN A 103 -2.45 2.96 15.19
C GLN A 103 -3.33 3.99 14.46
N GLN A 104 -4.43 3.53 13.84
CA GLN A 104 -5.63 4.34 13.57
C GLN A 104 -6.92 3.50 13.67
N PRO A 105 -7.86 3.81 14.59
CA PRO A 105 -9.18 3.16 14.66
C PRO A 105 -10.32 4.05 14.12
N GLN A 106 -11.18 3.49 13.27
CA GLN A 106 -12.40 4.15 12.77
C GLN A 106 -13.54 4.08 13.81
N GLY A 107 -14.25 5.19 14.04
CA GLY A 107 -15.35 5.28 15.02
C GLY A 107 -16.73 4.86 14.47
N ARG A 108 -17.63 4.41 15.36
CA ARG A 108 -19.07 4.24 15.07
C ARG A 108 -19.94 4.50 16.31
N GLN A 109 -21.19 4.86 16.09
CA GLN A 109 -22.07 5.56 17.06
C GLN A 109 -22.71 4.67 18.13
N GLU A 110 -22.98 5.27 19.29
CA GLU A 110 -23.87 4.73 20.34
C GLU A 110 -25.32 5.21 20.20
N THR A 111 -26.25 4.50 20.85
CA THR A 111 -27.64 4.95 21.11
C THR A 111 -28.07 4.53 22.52
N ALA A 112 -28.58 5.46 23.34
CA ALA A 112 -28.79 5.27 24.78
C ALA A 112 -30.28 5.16 25.21
N ALA A 113 -30.52 4.68 26.44
CA ALA A 113 -31.84 4.65 27.08
C ALA A 113 -31.78 4.89 28.62
N THR A 114 -32.77 5.61 29.13
CA THR A 114 -32.96 6.18 30.49
C THR A 114 -33.29 5.16 31.62
N VAL A 115 -32.74 5.27 32.86
CA VAL A 115 -33.20 6.05 34.08
C VAL A 115 -34.54 5.53 34.68
N PRO A 116 -34.80 5.44 36.02
CA PRO A 116 -34.24 6.14 37.21
C PRO A 116 -33.61 5.21 38.29
N ALA A 117 -32.88 5.59 39.37
CA ALA A 117 -32.64 6.79 40.19
C ALA A 117 -33.20 6.70 41.63
N GLN A 118 -32.31 6.68 42.65
CA GLN A 118 -32.61 6.98 44.07
C GLN A 118 -31.32 7.26 44.89
N THR A 119 -31.45 8.11 45.90
CA THR A 119 -30.43 8.52 46.92
C THR A 119 -31.09 8.43 48.32
N PRO A 120 -30.42 8.63 49.48
CA PRO A 120 -29.01 8.90 49.79
C PRO A 120 -28.32 7.63 50.37
N SER A 121 -27.22 7.61 51.16
CA SER A 121 -26.38 8.63 51.83
C SER A 121 -24.90 8.18 51.93
N GLY A 122 -24.06 8.92 52.64
CA GLY A 122 -22.62 8.63 52.81
C GLY A 122 -22.17 8.43 54.26
N VAL A 123 -21.05 7.71 54.42
CA VAL A 123 -20.22 7.61 55.64
C VAL A 123 -18.74 7.63 55.22
N GLU A 124 -17.92 8.37 55.96
CA GLU A 124 -16.46 8.42 55.80
C GLU A 124 -15.80 7.18 56.46
N GLN A 125 -14.85 6.53 55.78
CA GLN A 125 -14.03 5.49 56.42
C GLN A 125 -12.63 5.30 55.81
N LYS A 126 -11.77 4.63 56.58
CA LYS A 126 -10.29 4.66 56.51
C LYS A 126 -9.69 3.68 55.48
N PRO A 127 -8.39 3.82 55.12
CA PRO A 127 -7.83 3.18 53.93
C PRO A 127 -7.78 1.65 54.03
N PHE A 128 -8.09 1.01 52.91
CA PHE A 128 -7.94 -0.43 52.74
C PHE A 128 -6.55 -0.78 52.19
N ASN A 129 -5.86 -1.69 52.90
CA ASN A 129 -4.76 -2.46 52.35
C ASN A 129 -5.36 -3.75 51.75
N VAL A 130 -4.98 -4.13 50.53
CA VAL A 130 -5.57 -5.28 49.82
C VAL A 130 -4.50 -6.05 49.06
N ASP A 131 -4.16 -7.24 49.55
CA ASP A 131 -3.39 -8.22 48.78
C ASP A 131 -4.18 -8.58 47.51
N THR A 132 -3.61 -8.30 46.34
CA THR A 132 -4.30 -8.47 45.05
C THR A 132 -3.70 -9.66 44.29
N ILE A 133 -4.53 -10.68 44.04
CA ILE A 133 -4.12 -11.89 43.32
C ILE A 133 -3.80 -11.55 41.86
N THR A 134 -2.65 -12.01 41.36
CA THR A 134 -2.17 -11.76 40.00
C THR A 134 -2.74 -12.77 39.00
N THR A 135 -3.44 -12.28 37.97
CA THR A 135 -3.76 -13.06 36.76
C THR A 135 -2.67 -12.84 35.71
N ASP A 136 -1.60 -13.62 35.79
CA ASP A 136 -0.50 -13.60 34.81
C ASP A 136 -0.98 -14.24 33.49
N VAL A 137 -0.96 -13.50 32.36
CA VAL A 137 -1.40 -13.98 31.04
C VAL A 137 -0.20 -14.11 30.09
N ASN A 138 0.51 -15.24 30.18
CA ASN A 138 1.62 -15.57 29.26
C ASN A 138 1.17 -16.58 28.19
N SER A 139 1.14 -16.17 26.93
CA SER A 139 1.14 -17.06 25.75
C SER A 139 1.52 -16.32 24.46
N PRO A 140 2.49 -16.80 23.67
CA PRO A 140 2.91 -16.14 22.44
C PRO A 140 2.07 -16.59 21.22
N ASN A 141 1.06 -15.82 20.84
CA ASN A 141 0.46 -15.88 19.50
C ASN A 141 -0.40 -14.62 19.20
N PRO A 142 -0.12 -13.84 18.13
CA PRO A 142 -0.89 -12.64 17.80
C PRO A 142 -2.18 -12.98 17.03
N ALA A 143 -3.19 -13.50 17.73
CA ALA A 143 -4.53 -13.71 17.16
C ALA A 143 -5.62 -13.56 18.24
N ILE A 144 -6.83 -13.16 17.81
CA ILE A 144 -8.05 -13.02 18.63
C ILE A 144 -8.01 -11.79 19.58
N PHE A 145 -8.21 -10.60 19.00
CA PHE A 145 -9.03 -9.57 19.65
C PHE A 145 -10.51 -9.77 19.28
N PHE A 146 -11.42 -9.14 20.05
CA PHE A 146 -12.87 -9.34 20.04
C PHE A 146 -13.38 -10.70 20.57
N GLN A 147 -13.36 -10.84 21.89
CA GLN A 147 -14.55 -11.32 22.61
C GLN A 147 -15.02 -10.24 23.59
N GLN A 148 -16.23 -9.73 23.39
CA GLN A 148 -16.94 -8.94 24.40
C GLN A 148 -17.54 -9.90 25.41
N SER A 149 -17.02 -9.94 26.63
CA SER A 149 -17.56 -10.74 27.73
C SER A 149 -18.73 -10.01 28.40
N PHE A 150 -19.95 -10.53 28.21
CA PHE A 150 -21.13 -10.05 28.92
C PHE A 150 -21.04 -10.37 30.43
N PRO A 151 -21.41 -9.45 31.33
CA PRO A 151 -21.02 -9.52 32.75
C PRO A 151 -21.96 -10.38 33.62
N PHE A 152 -22.25 -11.64 33.22
CA PHE A 152 -23.21 -12.50 33.94
C PHE A 152 -22.81 -13.96 34.19
N PHE A 153 -21.64 -14.43 33.76
CA PHE A 153 -21.09 -15.73 34.19
C PHE A 153 -19.59 -15.60 34.52
N GLY A 154 -19.21 -16.02 35.73
CA GLY A 154 -17.82 -16.06 36.17
C GLY A 154 -17.16 -17.42 35.90
N ASN A 155 -15.84 -17.43 35.70
CA ASN A 155 -15.06 -18.62 35.30
C ASN A 155 -14.87 -19.70 36.40
N GLU A 156 -15.58 -19.61 37.52
CA GLU A 156 -15.57 -20.61 38.61
C GLU A 156 -16.15 -21.99 38.22
N PHE A 157 -16.81 -22.11 37.07
CA PHE A 157 -17.52 -23.34 36.70
C PHE A 157 -16.60 -24.51 36.28
N PHE A 158 -15.42 -24.25 35.72
CA PHE A 158 -14.56 -25.30 35.14
C PHE A 158 -13.39 -25.74 36.02
N ASN A 159 -13.02 -25.00 37.06
CA ASN A 159 -11.95 -25.39 38.00
C ASN A 159 -12.43 -26.31 39.14
N SER A 160 -13.73 -26.63 39.20
CA SER A 160 -14.32 -27.45 40.28
C SER A 160 -14.32 -28.96 40.02
N PHE A 161 -13.88 -29.42 38.83
CA PHE A 161 -13.67 -30.84 38.52
C PHE A 161 -12.18 -31.22 38.63
N GLY A 162 -11.78 -31.69 39.82
CA GLY A 162 -10.40 -32.11 40.07
C GLY A 162 -9.97 -33.36 39.29
N GLY A 163 -8.84 -33.28 38.60
CA GLY A 163 -8.30 -34.36 37.77
C GLY A 163 -6.78 -34.30 37.59
N PHE A 164 -6.03 -34.83 38.57
CA PHE A 164 -4.61 -35.22 38.54
C PHE A 164 -3.66 -34.50 37.55
N GLY A 165 -2.92 -33.52 38.06
CA GLY A 165 -1.78 -32.92 37.37
C GLY A 165 -0.69 -32.43 38.32
N PHE A 166 0.18 -33.33 38.80
CA PHE A 166 1.34 -32.95 39.63
C PHE A 166 2.49 -32.39 38.76
N GLY A 167 2.27 -31.19 38.21
CA GLY A 167 3.34 -30.30 37.76
C GLY A 167 3.48 -29.17 38.77
N ALA A 168 4.67 -28.97 39.34
CA ALA A 168 4.91 -27.77 40.12
C ALA A 168 4.86 -26.56 39.17
N ALA A 169 4.01 -25.58 39.46
CA ALA A 169 4.04 -24.30 38.77
C ALA A 169 5.37 -23.63 39.10
N GLN A 170 6.33 -23.71 38.18
CA GLN A 170 7.66 -23.14 38.39
C GLN A 170 7.53 -21.62 38.48
N GLU A 171 8.08 -21.04 39.54
CA GLU A 171 8.03 -19.59 39.72
C GLU A 171 8.87 -18.90 38.64
N PRO A 172 8.38 -17.79 38.05
CA PRO A 172 9.13 -17.05 37.05
C PRO A 172 10.39 -16.43 37.66
N TRP A 173 11.43 -16.30 36.84
CA TRP A 173 12.74 -15.77 37.27
C TRP A 173 12.64 -14.46 38.08
N TRP A 174 11.69 -13.58 37.76
CA TRP A 174 11.48 -12.28 38.42
C TRP A 174 10.82 -12.35 39.81
N LYS A 175 10.32 -13.51 40.25
CA LYS A 175 9.98 -13.82 41.65
C LYS A 175 11.16 -14.43 42.41
N GLY A 176 12.23 -14.82 41.71
CA GLY A 176 13.41 -15.50 42.26
C GLY A 176 14.41 -14.62 43.01
N PRO A 177 15.49 -15.21 43.54
CA PRO A 177 16.53 -14.49 44.26
C PRO A 177 17.33 -13.55 43.35
N ASN A 178 17.93 -12.52 43.96
CA ASN A 178 18.76 -11.50 43.30
C ASN A 178 18.02 -10.66 42.25
N VAL A 179 16.69 -10.55 42.35
CA VAL A 179 15.87 -9.62 41.56
C VAL A 179 15.64 -8.34 42.35
N CYS A 180 15.92 -7.20 41.72
CA CYS A 180 15.68 -5.87 42.25
C CYS A 180 14.39 -5.30 41.63
N THR A 181 13.62 -4.55 42.42
CA THR A 181 12.32 -4.02 41.99
C THR A 181 12.31 -2.49 42.09
N GLU A 182 12.33 -1.83 40.95
CA GLU A 182 12.17 -0.38 40.82
C GLU A 182 10.70 -0.02 40.59
N LYS A 183 10.28 1.13 41.14
CA LYS A 183 8.91 1.62 41.01
C LYS A 183 8.93 3.10 40.70
N GLU A 184 8.40 3.47 39.55
CA GLU A 184 8.25 4.85 39.08
C GLU A 184 6.77 5.26 39.15
N GLU A 185 6.51 6.52 39.50
CA GLU A 185 5.17 7.08 39.64
C GLU A 185 5.06 8.42 38.90
N ASP A 186 4.58 8.40 37.65
CA ASP A 186 4.37 9.61 36.86
C ASP A 186 2.96 10.19 37.06
N GLU A 187 2.89 11.42 37.57
CA GLU A 187 1.66 12.21 37.65
C GLU A 187 1.55 13.21 36.49
N THR A 188 1.11 12.73 35.32
CA THR A 188 0.73 13.61 34.22
C THR A 188 -0.56 14.38 34.57
N VAL A 189 -0.40 15.64 35.00
CA VAL A 189 -1.49 16.62 35.02
C VAL A 189 -1.72 17.07 33.58
N ALA A 190 -2.95 16.93 33.08
CA ALA A 190 -3.31 17.48 31.77
C ALA A 190 -3.29 19.01 31.83
N SER A 191 -2.30 19.63 31.19
CA SER A 191 -2.25 21.06 30.91
C SER A 191 -3.13 21.38 29.69
N GLU A 192 -3.88 22.48 29.75
CA GLU A 192 -4.86 22.90 28.72
C GLU A 192 -4.19 23.51 27.47
N THR A 193 -3.11 22.90 26.96
CA THR A 193 -2.24 23.44 25.90
C THR A 193 -1.83 22.44 24.82
N GLU A 194 -2.57 21.33 24.65
CA GLU A 194 -2.50 20.44 23.47
C GLU A 194 -3.88 20.36 22.79
N ALA A 195 -4.46 21.52 22.50
CA ALA A 195 -5.79 21.65 21.90
C ALA A 195 -5.93 22.87 20.95
N GLU A 196 -4.84 23.30 20.29
CA GLU A 196 -4.86 24.43 19.36
C GLU A 196 -3.99 24.23 18.10
N GLU A 197 -4.19 23.09 17.44
CA GLU A 197 -3.96 22.84 16.00
C GLU A 197 -4.86 21.62 15.67
N THR A 198 -5.97 21.75 14.94
CA THR A 198 -6.16 22.45 13.67
C THR A 198 -7.34 23.44 13.65
N VAL A 199 -7.12 24.64 13.09
CA VAL A 199 -8.19 25.57 12.68
C VAL A 199 -8.27 25.57 11.16
N ASP A 200 -9.00 24.62 10.59
CA ASP A 200 -9.23 24.57 9.15
C ASP A 200 -10.42 25.48 8.78
N THR A 201 -10.17 26.49 7.94
CA THR A 201 -11.02 27.69 7.86
C THR A 201 -11.92 27.67 6.63
N PHE A 202 -13.14 27.16 6.78
CA PHE A 202 -14.25 27.41 5.83
C PHE A 202 -15.43 28.09 6.52
N GLY A 203 -15.44 29.42 6.46
CA GLY A 203 -16.52 30.23 7.01
C GLY A 203 -17.73 30.31 6.08
N GLN A 204 -18.93 30.19 6.64
CA GLN A 204 -20.14 30.77 6.06
C GLN A 204 -21.05 31.30 7.17
N GLU A 205 -21.17 32.63 7.24
CA GLU A 205 -22.07 33.28 8.19
C GLU A 205 -23.54 32.99 7.85
N ARG A 206 -24.34 32.64 8.87
CA ARG A 206 -25.78 32.97 8.90
C ARG A 206 -26.43 32.82 10.29
N ASP A 207 -26.85 33.96 10.81
CA ASP A 207 -28.12 34.18 11.52
C ASP A 207 -28.55 33.23 12.65
N GLY A 208 -27.95 33.46 13.83
CA GLY A 208 -28.77 33.81 15.00
C GLY A 208 -29.13 32.74 16.05
N VAL A 209 -29.70 33.24 17.15
CA VAL A 209 -30.16 32.54 18.37
C VAL A 209 -29.04 31.88 19.20
N THR A 210 -28.58 32.62 20.21
CA THR A 210 -27.76 32.10 21.30
C THR A 210 -28.50 31.04 22.12
N ASN A 211 -28.07 29.78 22.05
CA ASN A 211 -28.43 28.75 23.02
C ASN A 211 -27.17 28.20 23.69
N VAL A 212 -26.95 28.58 24.95
CA VAL A 212 -25.82 28.07 25.74
C VAL A 212 -26.12 26.65 26.18
N VAL A 213 -25.70 25.68 25.38
CA VAL A 213 -25.75 24.25 25.75
C VAL A 213 -24.71 24.01 26.84
N ARG A 214 -25.15 24.03 28.10
CA ARG A 214 -24.35 23.51 29.22
C ARG A 214 -24.21 22.00 29.06
N SER A 215 -23.00 21.53 28.79
CA SER A 215 -22.64 20.12 28.79
C SER A 215 -23.06 19.45 30.12
N PRO A 216 -23.65 18.25 30.10
CA PRO A 216 -23.97 17.52 31.32
C PRO A 216 -22.69 17.05 32.03
N LEU A 217 -22.75 16.91 33.36
CA LEU A 217 -21.65 16.31 34.13
C LEU A 217 -21.53 14.83 33.76
N PHE A 218 -20.47 14.46 33.03
CA PHE A 218 -20.03 13.07 32.96
C PHE A 218 -19.47 12.63 34.31
N GLY A 219 -19.83 11.42 34.74
CA GLY A 219 -19.29 10.81 35.95
C GLY A 219 -17.79 10.56 35.85
N GLN A 220 -17.08 10.67 36.98
CA GLN A 220 -15.64 10.38 37.05
C GLN A 220 -15.40 8.87 36.95
N PHE A 221 -15.26 8.36 35.72
CA PHE A 221 -14.93 6.96 35.45
C PHE A 221 -13.49 6.63 35.90
N GLN A 222 -13.37 6.08 37.10
CA GLN A 222 -12.10 5.74 37.73
C GLN A 222 -11.59 4.37 37.25
N PHE A 223 -10.96 4.33 36.07
CA PHE A 223 -10.42 3.10 35.48
C PHE A 223 -8.95 2.85 35.86
N SER A 224 -8.59 1.57 35.96
CA SER A 224 -7.22 1.09 36.17
C SER A 224 -6.89 0.03 35.13
N VAL A 225 -5.89 0.28 34.29
CA VAL A 225 -5.40 -0.69 33.29
C VAL A 225 -4.01 -1.15 33.72
N ASN A 226 -3.85 -2.46 33.90
CA ASN A 226 -2.56 -3.09 34.14
C ASN A 226 -2.12 -3.78 32.84
N SER A 227 -0.85 -3.63 32.46
CA SER A 227 -0.20 -4.40 31.40
C SER A 227 1.21 -4.77 31.87
N CYS A 228 1.68 -5.99 31.55
CA CYS A 228 3.04 -6.42 31.87
C CYS A 228 3.72 -6.93 30.60
N ALA A 229 4.97 -6.50 30.39
CA ALA A 229 5.83 -6.94 29.30
C ALA A 229 7.09 -7.60 29.86
N GLU A 230 7.54 -8.67 29.20
CA GLU A 230 8.73 -9.42 29.60
C GLU A 230 9.83 -9.30 28.54
N LYS A 231 11.03 -8.93 29.00
CA LYS A 231 12.29 -8.83 28.26
C LYS A 231 13.28 -9.85 28.85
N PRO A 232 14.35 -10.23 28.13
CA PRO A 232 15.35 -11.21 28.60
C PRO A 232 15.91 -10.94 30.02
N ASN A 233 16.09 -9.68 30.42
CA ASN A 233 16.59 -9.32 31.75
C ASN A 233 15.63 -8.45 32.60
N LYS A 234 14.42 -8.14 32.10
CA LYS A 234 13.46 -7.23 32.78
C LYS A 234 12.02 -7.72 32.64
N HIS A 235 11.22 -7.57 33.69
CA HIS A 235 9.78 -7.77 33.67
C HIS A 235 9.12 -6.49 34.17
N VAL A 236 8.46 -5.77 33.26
CA VAL A 236 7.95 -4.40 33.46
C VAL A 236 6.43 -4.44 33.49
N CYS A 237 5.82 -4.05 34.60
CA CYS A 237 4.38 -3.96 34.76
C CYS A 237 3.94 -2.49 34.90
N THR A 238 3.25 -1.97 33.89
CA THR A 238 2.70 -0.62 33.87
C THR A 238 1.23 -0.65 34.30
N LYS A 239 0.89 0.13 35.31
CA LYS A 239 -0.47 0.32 35.84
C LYS A 239 -0.90 1.77 35.68
N ILE A 240 -1.75 2.03 34.69
CA ILE A 240 -2.35 3.35 34.44
C ILE A 240 -3.63 3.46 35.26
N VAL A 241 -3.70 4.44 36.16
CA VAL A 241 -4.88 4.72 36.99
C VAL A 241 -5.37 6.13 36.70
N ASN A 242 -6.59 6.27 36.20
CA ASN A 242 -7.26 7.57 36.08
C ASN A 242 -8.06 7.85 37.35
N GLN A 243 -7.75 8.94 38.05
CA GLN A 243 -8.51 9.40 39.21
C GLN A 243 -8.82 10.89 39.07
N ASN A 244 -10.10 11.24 39.06
CA ASN A 244 -10.59 12.62 39.03
C ASN A 244 -10.00 13.48 37.87
N GLY A 245 -9.73 12.86 36.71
CA GLY A 245 -9.12 13.51 35.55
C GLY A 245 -7.58 13.57 35.57
N LYS A 246 -6.93 13.13 36.67
CA LYS A 246 -5.48 12.93 36.71
C LYS A 246 -5.14 11.50 36.33
N LYS A 247 -4.38 11.34 35.26
CA LYS A 247 -3.76 10.07 34.87
C LYS A 247 -2.46 9.90 35.67
N LYS A 248 -2.41 8.88 36.53
CA LYS A 248 -1.18 8.41 37.17
C LYS A 248 -0.70 7.14 36.49
N THR A 249 0.58 7.07 36.15
CA THR A 249 1.21 5.87 35.59
C THR A 249 2.16 5.30 36.64
N LEU A 250 1.90 4.08 37.09
CA LEU A 250 2.73 3.35 38.05
C LEU A 250 3.49 2.26 37.30
N THR A 251 4.79 2.42 37.09
CA THR A 251 5.62 1.42 36.39
C THR A 251 6.43 0.64 37.43
N LEU A 252 6.24 -0.68 37.48
CA LEU A 252 6.98 -1.60 38.35
C LEU A 252 7.94 -2.44 37.49
N THR A 253 9.22 -2.13 37.54
CA THR A 253 10.27 -2.84 36.80
C THR A 253 10.98 -3.82 37.73
N ARG A 254 10.93 -5.11 37.38
CA ARG A 254 11.72 -6.17 38.05
C ARG A 254 12.88 -6.55 37.14
N GLN A 255 14.11 -6.41 37.62
CA GLN A 255 15.33 -6.72 36.86
C GLN A 255 16.37 -7.39 37.76
N CYS A 256 17.37 -8.08 37.20
CA CYS A 256 18.44 -8.63 38.03
C CYS A 256 19.20 -7.50 38.76
N CYS A 257 19.47 -7.70 40.06
CA CYS A 257 20.23 -6.75 40.86
C CYS A 257 21.65 -6.56 40.32
N TYR A 258 22.27 -5.41 40.61
CA TYR A 258 23.63 -5.10 40.17
C TYR A 258 24.64 -6.21 40.51
N GLY A 259 25.38 -6.67 39.49
CA GLY A 259 26.30 -7.82 39.59
C GLY A 259 25.64 -9.20 39.45
N TYR A 260 24.34 -9.25 39.16
CA TYR A 260 23.61 -10.46 38.77
C TYR A 260 22.94 -10.27 37.41
N GLY A 261 22.66 -11.37 36.71
CA GLY A 261 22.05 -11.38 35.39
C GLY A 261 21.63 -12.77 34.96
N ARG A 262 21.08 -12.89 33.74
CA ARG A 262 20.69 -14.17 33.14
C ARG A 262 21.49 -14.41 31.86
N PRO A 263 21.86 -15.66 31.52
CA PRO A 263 22.46 -15.95 30.20
C PRO A 263 21.46 -15.61 29.09
N ARG A 264 21.93 -15.20 27.90
CA ARG A 264 21.06 -14.70 26.80
C ARG A 264 19.94 -15.68 26.40
N ASN A 265 20.19 -16.98 26.51
CA ASN A 265 19.24 -18.06 26.21
C ASN A 265 18.70 -18.73 27.48
N ALA A 266 18.48 -17.97 28.55
CA ALA A 266 17.93 -18.47 29.81
C ALA A 266 16.47 -18.94 29.66
N ASP A 267 16.15 -20.11 30.21
CA ASP A 267 14.76 -20.53 30.39
C ASP A 267 14.02 -19.54 31.30
N PHE A 268 12.70 -19.41 31.11
CA PHE A 268 11.78 -18.54 31.87
C PHE A 268 11.90 -18.66 33.41
N THR A 269 12.49 -19.75 33.91
CA THR A 269 12.63 -20.08 35.32
C THR A 269 14.09 -20.03 35.82
N THR A 270 15.07 -19.78 34.95
CA THR A 270 16.47 -19.55 35.33
C THR A 270 16.59 -18.25 36.14
N PRO A 271 17.03 -18.28 37.41
CA PRO A 271 17.13 -17.10 38.27
C PRO A 271 18.30 -16.19 37.87
N CYS A 272 18.39 -15.02 38.52
CA CYS A 272 19.51 -14.10 38.37
C CYS A 272 20.78 -14.67 39.04
N GLU A 273 21.74 -15.12 38.22
CA GLU A 273 23.04 -15.66 38.65
C GLU A 273 24.09 -14.55 38.75
N LYS A 274 25.13 -14.75 39.57
CA LYS A 274 26.18 -13.74 39.76
C LYS A 274 27.06 -13.63 38.51
N ILE A 275 27.16 -12.43 37.94
CA ILE A 275 28.04 -12.13 36.80
C ILE A 275 29.48 -11.96 37.31
N ASP A 276 30.45 -12.48 36.56
CA ASP A 276 31.85 -12.08 36.68
C ASP A 276 32.01 -10.64 36.13
N ILE A 277 31.95 -9.66 37.03
CA ILE A 277 32.31 -8.26 36.76
C ILE A 277 33.83 -8.17 36.78
N LYS A 278 34.41 -7.64 35.71
CA LYS A 278 35.83 -7.33 35.61
C LYS A 278 36.01 -5.83 35.44
N ASP A 279 37.25 -5.37 35.57
CA ASP A 279 37.67 -4.07 35.06
C ASP A 279 37.26 -3.87 33.58
N VAL A 280 37.14 -2.60 33.16
CA VAL A 280 36.73 -2.18 31.82
C VAL A 280 37.65 -2.75 30.73
N GLU A 281 38.98 -2.74 30.95
CA GLU A 281 39.97 -3.16 29.97
C GLU A 281 39.95 -4.68 29.77
N ALA A 282 39.82 -5.43 30.87
CA ALA A 282 39.61 -6.88 30.83
C ALA A 282 38.26 -7.23 30.18
N THR A 283 37.22 -6.46 30.44
CA THR A 283 35.87 -6.64 29.85
C THR A 283 35.89 -6.41 28.34
N ALA A 284 36.49 -5.33 27.86
CA ALA A 284 36.64 -5.08 26.42
C ALA A 284 37.55 -6.12 25.75
N SER A 285 38.56 -6.64 26.46
CA SER A 285 39.40 -7.74 25.96
C SER A 285 38.62 -9.04 25.79
N ASP A 286 37.72 -9.41 26.72
CA ASP A 286 36.80 -10.55 26.55
C ASP A 286 35.86 -10.34 25.33
N MET A 287 35.47 -9.09 25.07
CA MET A 287 34.63 -8.73 23.92
C MET A 287 35.40 -8.61 22.60
N GLY A 288 36.74 -8.63 22.59
CA GLY A 288 37.56 -8.52 21.37
C GLY A 288 37.74 -7.09 20.86
N ALA A 289 37.80 -6.12 21.78
CA ALA A 289 37.98 -4.69 21.53
C ALA A 289 39.10 -4.10 22.40
N LYS A 290 40.19 -4.87 22.56
CA LYS A 290 41.32 -4.57 23.45
C LYS A 290 42.14 -3.37 22.97
N GLN A 291 42.43 -3.29 21.67
CA GLN A 291 43.38 -2.33 21.10
C GLN A 291 42.91 -0.88 21.21
N PHE A 292 41.59 -0.65 21.19
CA PHE A 292 41.04 0.69 21.35
C PHE A 292 41.30 1.26 22.75
N LEU A 293 41.08 0.47 23.81
CA LEU A 293 41.34 0.92 25.18
C LEU A 293 42.84 1.01 25.48
N GLU A 294 43.68 0.09 24.95
CA GLU A 294 45.14 0.28 25.02
C GLU A 294 45.57 1.59 24.32
N SER A 295 44.96 1.94 23.19
CA SER A 295 45.19 3.21 22.48
C SER A 295 44.75 4.42 23.32
N ALA A 296 43.53 4.39 23.87
CA ALA A 296 42.99 5.43 24.75
C ALA A 296 43.85 5.63 26.00
N ARG A 297 44.37 4.54 26.58
CA ARG A 297 45.31 4.59 27.71
C ARG A 297 46.63 5.24 27.32
N THR A 298 47.20 4.90 26.15
CA THR A 298 48.44 5.55 25.66
C THR A 298 48.26 7.02 25.28
N ALA A 299 47.04 7.44 24.91
CA ALA A 299 46.70 8.85 24.68
C ALA A 299 46.42 9.63 25.97
N GLY A 300 46.30 8.94 27.11
CA GLY A 300 45.89 9.53 28.40
C GLY A 300 44.39 9.77 28.56
N GLU A 301 43.59 9.57 27.51
CA GLU A 301 42.16 9.90 27.48
C GLU A 301 41.25 8.85 28.13
N LEU A 302 41.75 7.64 28.44
CA LEU A 302 40.94 6.60 29.09
C LEU A 302 40.36 7.05 30.45
N ALA A 303 41.08 7.89 31.20
CA ALA A 303 40.57 8.43 32.47
C ALA A 303 39.38 9.39 32.26
N ASP A 304 39.42 10.20 31.21
CA ASP A 304 38.33 11.09 30.82
C ASP A 304 37.12 10.28 30.33
N MET A 305 37.34 9.26 29.48
CA MET A 305 36.28 8.33 29.03
C MET A 305 35.54 7.65 30.20
N LEU A 306 36.23 7.39 31.32
CA LEU A 306 35.66 6.76 32.50
C LEU A 306 35.16 7.76 33.55
N GLY A 307 35.04 9.04 33.18
CA GLY A 307 34.48 10.09 34.05
C GLY A 307 35.23 10.25 35.37
N ALA A 308 36.57 10.12 35.34
CA ALA A 308 37.42 10.00 36.53
C ALA A 308 37.09 11.03 37.64
N GLY A 309 36.78 10.50 38.83
CA GLY A 309 36.44 11.30 40.02
C GLY A 309 34.97 11.70 40.14
N SER A 310 34.12 11.47 39.14
CA SER A 310 32.69 11.85 39.19
C SER A 310 31.79 10.85 39.92
N GLY A 311 32.21 9.58 40.03
CA GLY A 311 31.39 8.48 40.55
C GLY A 311 30.20 8.09 39.66
N LYS A 312 30.10 8.65 38.44
CA LYS A 312 29.05 8.33 37.46
C LYS A 312 29.46 7.11 36.65
N LYS A 313 28.50 6.22 36.38
CA LYS A 313 28.64 5.12 35.41
C LYS A 313 28.63 5.68 33.98
N VAL A 314 29.33 5.00 33.08
CA VAL A 314 29.47 5.39 31.65
C VAL A 314 29.11 4.21 30.75
N THR A 315 28.64 4.46 29.53
CA THR A 315 28.51 3.47 28.47
C THR A 315 29.57 3.70 27.39
N LEU A 316 30.31 2.64 27.04
CA LEU A 316 31.36 2.66 26.03
C LEU A 316 30.95 1.86 24.81
N PHE A 317 30.96 2.49 23.64
CA PHE A 317 30.74 1.87 22.33
C PHE A 317 32.09 1.62 21.68
N VAL A 318 32.74 0.48 21.94
CA VAL A 318 34.16 0.26 21.60
C VAL A 318 34.30 -0.46 20.24
N PRO A 319 35.08 0.03 19.26
CA PRO A 319 35.31 -0.70 18.02
C PRO A 319 36.07 -2.01 18.28
N ASN A 320 35.66 -3.09 17.60
CA ASN A 320 36.37 -4.36 17.67
C ASN A 320 37.81 -4.23 17.11
N ASP A 321 38.69 -5.15 17.51
CA ASP A 321 40.11 -5.06 17.18
C ASP A 321 40.39 -5.07 15.67
N ALA A 322 39.55 -5.73 14.86
CA ALA A 322 39.70 -5.75 13.40
C ALA A 322 39.38 -4.38 12.78
N ALA A 323 38.22 -3.82 13.12
CA ALA A 323 37.77 -2.51 12.67
C ALA A 323 38.72 -1.38 13.10
N PHE A 324 39.25 -1.45 14.33
CA PHE A 324 40.20 -0.45 14.82
C PHE A 324 41.59 -0.55 14.16
N MET A 325 42.05 -1.76 13.82
CA MET A 325 43.26 -1.93 13.00
C MET A 325 43.07 -1.39 11.58
N GLU A 326 41.93 -1.66 10.94
CA GLU A 326 41.59 -1.16 9.59
C GLU A 326 41.55 0.38 9.55
N TYR A 327 40.84 0.99 10.51
CA TYR A 327 40.80 2.44 10.73
C TYR A 327 42.20 3.05 10.89
N ARG A 328 43.05 2.45 11.74
CA ARG A 328 44.44 2.90 11.93
C ARG A 328 45.28 2.74 10.66
N GLY A 329 45.10 1.65 9.90
CA GLY A 329 45.80 1.39 8.65
C GLY A 329 45.52 2.46 7.59
N HIS A 330 44.27 2.87 7.44
CA HIS A 330 43.89 3.95 6.51
C HIS A 330 44.45 5.31 6.95
N HIS A 331 44.24 5.73 8.20
CA HIS A 331 44.74 7.03 8.65
C HIS A 331 46.29 7.10 8.72
N GLN A 332 47.01 5.99 8.87
CA GLN A 332 48.48 5.99 8.74
C GLN A 332 48.96 6.22 7.30
N GLN A 333 48.15 5.91 6.29
CA GLN A 333 48.45 6.22 4.89
C GLN A 333 48.16 7.70 4.59
N GLU A 334 47.07 8.25 5.13
CA GLU A 334 46.70 9.67 4.97
C GLU A 334 47.66 10.62 5.69
N ASN A 335 47.99 10.37 6.98
CA ASN A 335 48.92 11.23 7.74
C ASN A 335 50.38 11.17 7.22
N ASN A 336 50.65 10.40 6.16
CA ASN A 336 51.93 10.42 5.43
C ASN A 336 51.99 11.54 4.37
N VAL A 337 50.94 12.36 4.26
CA VAL A 337 50.83 13.53 3.38
C VAL A 337 50.55 14.81 4.19
N GLU A 338 51.63 15.52 4.51
CA GLU A 338 51.73 16.90 5.03
C GLU A 338 51.27 17.21 6.48
N ASP A 339 52.02 18.14 7.09
CA ASP A 339 51.82 18.90 8.34
C ASP A 339 51.44 18.19 9.66
N ALA A 340 52.49 17.71 10.34
CA ALA A 340 52.54 17.40 11.78
C ALA A 340 52.43 18.65 12.70
N LYS A 341 51.47 19.54 12.42
CA LYS A 341 51.08 20.71 13.25
C LYS A 341 49.58 20.80 13.56
N ALA A 342 48.77 19.92 12.99
CA ALA A 342 47.30 19.95 13.13
C ALA A 342 46.74 19.08 14.29
N GLU A 343 47.57 18.44 15.10
CA GLU A 343 47.12 17.48 16.12
C GLU A 343 46.20 18.10 17.19
N ALA A 344 46.44 19.36 17.58
CA ALA A 344 45.68 20.05 18.63
C ALA A 344 44.23 20.45 18.22
N SER A 345 43.79 20.13 17.00
CA SER A 345 42.46 20.49 16.48
C SER A 345 41.68 19.31 15.91
N LYS A 346 42.18 18.06 16.00
CA LYS A 346 41.39 16.87 15.64
C LYS A 346 40.49 16.49 16.82
N PRO A 347 39.17 16.28 16.63
CA PRO A 347 38.29 15.88 17.73
C PRO A 347 38.68 14.51 18.28
N SER A 348 38.57 14.34 19.60
CA SER A 348 38.89 13.06 20.25
C SER A 348 37.94 11.96 19.79
N ILE A 349 38.50 10.96 19.09
CA ILE A 349 37.76 9.74 18.76
C ILE A 349 37.37 8.99 20.04
N TYR A 350 38.16 9.06 21.11
CA TYR A 350 37.89 8.31 22.34
C TYR A 350 36.64 8.82 23.06
N LYS A 351 36.49 10.16 23.16
CA LYS A 351 35.32 10.80 23.79
C LYS A 351 34.05 10.68 22.96
N LEU A 352 34.16 10.57 21.63
CA LEU A 352 33.04 10.24 20.74
C LEU A 352 32.46 8.84 21.00
N HIS A 353 33.26 7.90 21.52
CA HIS A 353 32.84 6.52 21.81
C HIS A 353 32.40 6.30 23.28
N ALA A 354 32.25 7.38 24.06
CA ALA A 354 31.81 7.36 25.47
C ALA A 354 30.54 8.20 25.68
N VAL A 355 29.59 7.68 26.47
CA VAL A 355 28.27 8.28 26.76
C VAL A 355 27.97 8.18 28.26
N LEU A 356 27.53 9.26 28.89
CA LEU A 356 27.19 9.24 30.33
C LEU A 356 25.95 8.40 30.66
N GLY A 357 26.02 7.64 31.76
CA GLY A 357 24.96 6.73 32.21
C GLY A 357 25.14 5.29 31.71
N GLU A 358 24.32 4.37 32.23
CA GLU A 358 24.22 2.99 31.73
C GLU A 358 23.08 2.91 30.72
N VAL A 359 23.42 2.64 29.45
CA VAL A 359 22.47 2.66 28.33
C VAL A 359 22.29 1.24 27.80
N GLN A 360 21.32 0.52 28.37
CA GLN A 360 21.01 -0.85 27.94
C GLN A 360 20.18 -0.83 26.67
N LEU A 361 20.61 -1.53 25.61
CA LEU A 361 20.03 -1.35 24.27
C LEU A 361 18.56 -1.82 24.17
N GLU A 362 18.15 -2.79 25.00
CA GLU A 362 16.75 -3.24 25.09
C GLU A 362 15.77 -2.15 25.57
N ASP A 363 16.25 -1.09 26.23
CA ASP A 363 15.45 0.04 26.73
C ASP A 363 15.58 1.31 25.88
N VAL A 364 16.45 1.31 24.87
CA VAL A 364 16.66 2.45 23.97
C VAL A 364 15.60 2.42 22.85
N PRO A 365 14.73 3.44 22.73
CA PRO A 365 13.82 3.53 21.59
C PRO A 365 14.61 3.78 20.28
N ASN A 366 14.02 3.41 19.14
CA ASN A 366 14.61 3.71 17.83
C ASN A 366 14.77 5.24 17.64
N GLU A 367 15.72 5.64 16.79
CA GLU A 367 16.14 7.05 16.56
C GLU A 367 16.70 7.79 17.79
N LYS A 368 16.90 7.13 18.94
CA LYS A 368 17.37 7.81 20.15
C LYS A 368 18.77 8.40 19.96
N LEU A 369 18.86 9.72 20.09
CA LEU A 369 20.13 10.43 20.23
C LEU A 369 20.65 10.32 21.68
N LEU A 370 21.87 9.81 21.81
CA LEU A 370 22.67 9.78 23.02
C LEU A 370 23.74 10.87 22.95
N GLN A 371 23.94 11.64 24.03
CA GLN A 371 25.00 12.66 24.10
C GLN A 371 26.33 12.01 24.47
N THR A 372 27.38 12.28 23.69
CA THR A 372 28.73 11.78 23.97
C THR A 372 29.53 12.74 24.87
N GLU A 373 30.64 12.25 25.44
CA GLU A 373 31.62 13.05 26.18
C GLU A 373 32.36 14.07 25.30
N LEU A 374 32.24 13.96 23.97
CA LEU A 374 32.67 14.99 23.04
C LEU A 374 31.52 16.00 22.84
N PRO A 375 31.71 17.30 23.16
CA PRO A 375 30.66 18.31 23.00
C PRO A 375 30.05 18.35 21.60
N ASP A 376 28.76 18.65 21.53
CA ASP A 376 27.94 18.75 20.32
C ASP A 376 27.84 17.46 19.46
N GLN A 377 28.52 16.38 19.85
CA GLN A 377 28.49 15.09 19.16
C GLN A 377 27.55 14.09 19.83
N LYS A 378 26.73 13.44 19.01
CA LYS A 378 25.67 12.51 19.42
C LYS A 378 25.78 11.18 18.68
N ILE A 379 25.41 10.10 19.35
CA ILE A 379 25.21 8.78 18.75
C ILE A 379 23.71 8.58 18.57
N ARG A 380 23.25 8.43 17.33
CA ARG A 380 21.93 7.92 16.99
C ARG A 380 21.94 6.39 17.12
N ILE A 381 21.09 5.86 17.99
CA ILE A 381 20.85 4.43 18.10
C ILE A 381 19.65 4.06 17.25
N ASN A 382 19.84 3.06 16.38
CA ASN A 382 18.76 2.46 15.60
C ASN A 382 18.61 0.99 15.94
N SER A 383 17.36 0.50 15.96
CA SER A 383 17.01 -0.89 16.25
C SER A 383 16.15 -1.48 15.13
N TYR A 384 16.58 -2.63 14.60
CA TYR A 384 15.96 -3.30 13.45
C TYR A 384 15.51 -4.70 13.83
N GLN A 385 14.21 -4.97 13.78
CA GLN A 385 13.64 -6.26 14.15
C GLN A 385 14.06 -7.36 13.15
N LEU A 386 14.33 -8.56 13.66
CA LEU A 386 14.66 -9.74 12.85
C LEU A 386 13.51 -10.74 12.78
N PRO A 387 13.27 -11.35 11.60
CA PRO A 387 12.47 -12.58 11.52
C PRO A 387 13.13 -13.69 12.34
N ALA A 388 12.38 -14.31 13.27
CA ALA A 388 12.87 -15.37 14.15
C ALA A 388 13.41 -16.63 13.43
N ALA A 389 13.21 -16.74 12.12
CA ALA A 389 13.81 -17.77 11.27
C ALA A 389 15.30 -17.53 10.95
N LEU A 390 15.84 -16.33 11.17
CA LEU A 390 17.20 -15.93 10.78
C LEU A 390 18.17 -15.75 11.96
N GLY A 391 17.70 -15.79 13.21
CA GLY A 391 18.55 -15.63 14.39
C GLY A 391 17.81 -15.83 15.70
N LEU A 392 18.58 -16.01 16.78
CA LEU A 392 18.05 -16.09 18.16
C LEU A 392 17.77 -14.71 18.75
N GLU A 393 18.46 -13.67 18.26
CA GLU A 393 18.33 -12.30 18.76
C GLU A 393 17.25 -11.57 17.94
N PRO A 394 16.20 -11.01 18.57
CA PRO A 394 15.04 -10.46 17.87
C PRO A 394 15.28 -9.07 17.26
N TYR A 395 16.42 -8.43 17.56
CA TYR A 395 16.80 -7.12 17.04
C TYR A 395 18.29 -7.07 16.67
N ARG A 396 18.63 -6.22 15.70
CA ARG A 396 20.00 -5.73 15.47
C ARG A 396 20.06 -4.26 15.83
N PHE A 397 21.14 -3.84 16.48
CA PHE A 397 21.35 -2.44 16.85
C PHE A 397 22.48 -1.82 16.02
N ALA A 398 22.35 -0.52 15.73
CA ALA A 398 23.38 0.29 15.11
C ALA A 398 23.63 1.58 15.91
N ALA A 399 24.86 2.06 15.91
CA ALA A 399 25.28 3.35 16.46
C ALA A 399 25.83 4.20 15.32
N ASN A 400 25.13 5.26 14.91
CA ASN A 400 25.45 6.03 13.68
C ASN A 400 25.71 5.09 12.48
N CYS A 401 24.76 4.18 12.23
CA CYS A 401 24.83 3.06 11.29
C CYS A 401 25.98 2.05 11.42
N VAL A 402 26.94 2.27 12.31
CA VAL A 402 27.95 1.26 12.64
C VAL A 402 27.27 0.09 13.39
N PRO A 403 27.44 -1.17 12.95
CA PRO A 403 26.80 -2.31 13.60
C PRO A 403 27.28 -2.51 15.03
N ILE A 404 26.36 -2.75 15.97
CA ILE A 404 26.70 -3.21 17.32
C ILE A 404 26.69 -4.74 17.29
N GLU A 405 27.86 -5.36 17.49
CA GLU A 405 28.06 -6.82 17.37
C GLU A 405 27.87 -7.56 18.69
N LYS A 406 28.17 -6.91 19.81
CA LYS A 406 27.97 -7.42 21.18
C LYS A 406 27.57 -6.24 22.06
N HIS A 407 26.71 -6.47 23.04
CA HIS A 407 26.09 -5.41 23.83
C HIS A 407 25.78 -5.87 25.25
N ASP A 408 25.43 -4.90 26.09
CA ASP A 408 25.01 -5.01 27.48
C ASP A 408 25.96 -5.78 28.43
N LYS A 409 27.29 -5.75 28.16
CA LYS A 409 28.27 -6.38 29.04
C LYS A 409 28.76 -5.40 30.12
N LEU A 410 28.36 -5.66 31.36
CA LEU A 410 28.76 -4.88 32.53
C LEU A 410 30.23 -5.12 32.94
N SER A 411 30.90 -4.03 33.31
CA SER A 411 32.23 -3.96 33.96
C SER A 411 32.15 -3.15 35.27
N GLU A 412 33.25 -2.99 36.01
CA GLU A 412 33.26 -2.29 37.30
C GLU A 412 32.84 -0.81 37.24
N GLN A 413 33.11 -0.13 36.12
CA GLN A 413 32.88 1.32 35.96
C GLN A 413 32.01 1.69 34.75
N ALA A 414 31.84 0.76 33.79
CA ALA A 414 31.13 1.02 32.54
C ALA A 414 30.27 -0.15 32.03
N LEU A 415 29.26 0.18 31.24
CA LEU A 415 28.57 -0.76 30.37
C LEU A 415 29.28 -0.77 29.01
N VAL A 416 29.65 -1.95 28.49
CA VAL A 416 30.42 -2.07 27.25
C VAL A 416 29.59 -2.67 26.14
N HIS A 417 29.66 -2.04 24.96
CA HIS A 417 29.17 -2.53 23.69
C HIS A 417 30.33 -2.57 22.70
N THR A 418 30.36 -3.53 21.77
CA THR A 418 31.38 -3.55 20.70
C THR A 418 30.81 -3.30 19.32
N LEU A 419 31.48 -2.43 18.58
CA LEU A 419 31.12 -2.00 17.23
C LEU A 419 31.92 -2.74 16.15
N GLY A 420 31.27 -3.03 15.02
CA GLY A 420 31.91 -3.53 13.80
C GLY A 420 32.61 -2.44 12.96
N GLY A 421 32.87 -1.28 13.53
CA GLY A 421 33.41 -0.09 12.87
C GLY A 421 33.79 0.99 13.88
N VAL A 422 34.51 2.03 13.45
CA VAL A 422 34.88 3.19 14.27
C VAL A 422 33.92 4.34 13.99
N LEU A 423 33.31 4.93 15.02
CA LEU A 423 32.46 6.12 14.90
C LEU A 423 33.28 7.32 14.41
N LYS A 424 32.70 8.09 13.50
CA LYS A 424 33.28 9.32 12.95
C LYS A 424 32.46 10.54 13.42
N PRO A 425 33.10 11.69 13.68
CA PRO A 425 32.39 12.89 14.12
C PRO A 425 31.47 13.42 13.00
N LEU A 426 30.20 13.64 13.33
CA LEU A 426 29.19 14.15 12.41
C LEU A 426 29.21 15.68 12.45
N THR A 427 29.58 16.30 11.33
CA THR A 427 29.84 17.75 11.23
C THR A 427 28.98 18.46 10.18
N LYS A 428 28.16 17.72 9.43
CA LYS A 428 27.40 18.20 8.26
C LYS A 428 26.04 17.50 8.19
N ASN A 429 25.02 18.21 7.71
CA ASN A 429 23.74 17.60 7.34
C ASN A 429 23.87 16.87 5.98
N LEU A 430 22.80 16.17 5.57
CA LEU A 430 22.79 15.41 4.32
C LEU A 430 22.91 16.30 3.08
N MET A 431 22.30 17.50 3.08
CA MET A 431 22.40 18.43 1.95
C MET A 431 23.83 18.94 1.74
N ASP A 432 24.58 19.20 2.81
CA ASP A 432 25.97 19.65 2.74
C ASP A 432 26.93 18.53 2.28
N ILE A 433 26.66 17.28 2.64
CA ILE A 433 27.37 16.11 2.08
C ILE A 433 27.13 16.02 0.56
N ILE A 434 25.89 16.25 0.10
CA ILE A 434 25.54 16.29 -1.33
C ILE A 434 26.17 17.50 -2.04
N ARG A 435 26.32 18.64 -1.36
CA ARG A 435 26.96 19.84 -1.91
C ARG A 435 28.43 19.65 -2.26
N GLU A 436 29.17 18.94 -1.40
CA GLU A 436 30.60 18.68 -1.55
C GLU A 436 30.93 17.53 -2.53
N ARG A 437 30.04 16.56 -2.70
CA ARG A 437 30.28 15.40 -3.57
C ARG A 437 30.13 15.73 -5.05
N ALA A 438 31.27 15.68 -5.76
CA ALA A 438 31.35 15.98 -7.19
C ALA A 438 30.59 14.96 -8.08
N ASP A 439 30.29 13.77 -7.58
CA ASP A 439 29.54 12.71 -8.27
C ASP A 439 28.01 12.84 -8.14
N MET A 440 27.53 13.92 -7.51
CA MET A 440 26.12 14.18 -7.18
C MET A 440 25.64 15.56 -7.67
N SER A 441 26.35 16.16 -8.63
CA SER A 441 26.15 17.57 -9.03
C SER A 441 24.77 17.81 -9.66
N ILE A 442 24.21 16.81 -10.33
CA ILE A 442 22.85 16.83 -10.89
C ILE A 442 21.83 16.73 -9.76
N MET A 443 21.97 15.76 -8.85
CA MET A 443 21.01 15.55 -7.74
C MET A 443 20.88 16.82 -6.88
N ARG A 444 22.00 17.47 -6.55
CA ARG A 444 22.03 18.78 -5.87
C ARG A 444 21.15 19.81 -6.60
N THR A 445 21.36 19.95 -7.90
CA THR A 445 20.62 20.91 -8.75
C THR A 445 19.11 20.61 -8.81
N VAL A 446 18.71 19.33 -8.77
CA VAL A 446 17.28 18.98 -8.72
C VAL A 446 16.69 19.27 -7.33
N LEU A 447 17.34 18.85 -6.25
CA LEU A 447 16.90 19.06 -4.85
C LEU A 447 16.66 20.54 -4.53
N GLU A 448 17.57 21.41 -4.97
CA GLU A 448 17.48 22.87 -4.79
C GLU A 448 16.32 23.47 -5.61
N LYS A 449 16.04 22.94 -6.81
CA LYS A 449 14.94 23.44 -7.67
C LYS A 449 13.56 22.92 -7.27
N THR A 450 13.44 21.70 -6.76
CA THR A 450 12.18 21.14 -6.27
C THR A 450 11.85 21.56 -4.84
N ASN A 451 12.66 22.44 -4.23
CA ASN A 451 12.57 22.88 -2.83
C ASN A 451 12.57 21.71 -1.81
N LEU A 452 13.24 20.60 -2.15
CA LEU A 452 13.40 19.44 -1.27
C LEU A 452 14.71 19.49 -0.46
N SER A 453 15.64 20.39 -0.81
CA SER A 453 16.85 20.67 -0.02
C SER A 453 16.53 21.06 1.42
N ALA A 454 15.45 21.83 1.66
CA ALA A 454 15.06 22.25 3.00
C ALA A 454 14.76 21.07 3.94
N MET A 455 14.18 19.97 3.43
CA MET A 455 13.95 18.74 4.21
C MET A 455 15.25 17.98 4.52
N LEU A 456 16.32 18.21 3.76
CA LEU A 456 17.66 17.65 3.99
C LEU A 456 18.56 18.57 4.84
N GLU A 457 18.07 19.76 5.19
CA GLU A 457 18.71 20.74 6.07
C GLU A 457 18.06 20.77 7.47
N ASP A 458 16.79 20.35 7.58
CA ASP A 458 16.06 20.16 8.85
C ASP A 458 16.62 19.02 9.72
N ASP A 459 16.34 19.07 11.03
CA ASP A 459 16.83 18.11 12.03
C ASP A 459 16.05 16.77 12.04
N LYS A 460 14.92 16.64 11.31
CA LYS A 460 14.14 15.40 11.26
C LYS A 460 14.99 14.23 10.68
N PRO A 461 14.97 13.02 11.30
CA PRO A 461 15.60 11.84 10.72
C PRO A 461 15.05 11.54 9.31
N VAL A 462 15.95 11.41 8.35
CA VAL A 462 15.62 11.11 6.95
C VAL A 462 16.71 10.22 6.32
N THR A 463 16.31 9.34 5.41
CA THR A 463 17.25 8.62 4.54
C THR A 463 17.08 9.08 3.11
N ILE A 464 18.18 9.35 2.42
CA ILE A 464 18.18 9.65 0.98
C ILE A 464 19.01 8.63 0.19
N PHE A 465 18.40 8.05 -0.84
CA PHE A 465 19.09 7.29 -1.87
C PHE A 465 19.53 8.24 -2.98
N VAL A 466 20.82 8.61 -3.03
CA VAL A 466 21.33 9.58 -4.01
C VAL A 466 21.84 8.88 -5.27
N PRO A 467 21.16 9.07 -6.43
CA PRO A 467 21.68 8.61 -7.71
C PRO A 467 22.90 9.42 -8.13
N THR A 468 23.98 8.73 -8.52
CA THR A 468 25.16 9.37 -9.12
C THR A 468 24.81 10.12 -10.42
N ASP A 469 25.64 11.07 -10.81
CA ASP A 469 25.47 11.79 -12.09
C ASP A 469 25.45 10.83 -13.31
N ALA A 470 26.20 9.73 -13.25
CA ALA A 470 26.17 8.66 -14.25
C ALA A 470 24.84 7.86 -14.28
N ALA A 471 24.06 7.88 -13.20
CA ALA A 471 22.71 7.32 -13.16
C ALA A 471 21.69 8.19 -13.92
N PHE A 472 21.83 9.53 -13.84
CA PHE A 472 21.00 10.45 -14.63
C PHE A 472 21.24 10.31 -16.13
N ASP A 473 22.47 10.00 -16.55
CA ASP A 473 22.81 9.80 -17.96
C ASP A 473 22.27 8.48 -18.56
N LYS A 474 21.67 7.60 -17.74
CA LYS A 474 20.87 6.45 -18.20
C LYS A 474 19.44 6.85 -18.62
N LEU A 475 18.96 8.04 -18.26
CA LEU A 475 17.59 8.50 -18.55
C LEU A 475 17.44 9.05 -19.97
N GLU A 476 16.21 9.02 -20.47
CA GLU A 476 15.86 9.63 -21.75
C GLU A 476 16.14 11.15 -21.78
N PRO A 477 16.56 11.74 -22.92
CA PRO A 477 16.97 13.14 -22.98
C PRO A 477 15.88 14.16 -22.58
N HIS A 478 14.60 13.84 -22.79
CA HIS A 478 13.47 14.67 -22.35
C HIS A 478 13.35 14.65 -20.82
N LEU A 479 13.15 13.46 -20.21
CA LEU A 479 13.01 13.31 -18.76
C LEU A 479 14.23 13.86 -18.00
N ARG A 480 15.44 13.60 -18.50
CA ARG A 480 16.69 14.13 -17.94
C ARG A 480 16.75 15.67 -17.99
N ARG A 481 16.06 16.33 -18.93
CA ARG A 481 15.92 17.78 -18.99
C ARG A 481 14.89 18.27 -17.97
N ALA A 482 13.68 17.71 -17.97
CA ALA A 482 12.61 18.09 -17.03
C ALA A 482 13.07 17.99 -15.56
N LEU A 483 13.76 16.90 -15.20
CA LEU A 483 14.41 16.73 -13.90
C LEU A 483 15.41 17.85 -13.60
N LYS A 484 16.36 18.12 -14.52
CA LYS A 484 17.36 19.20 -14.35
C LYS A 484 16.75 20.61 -14.34
N GLU A 485 15.51 20.77 -14.79
CA GLU A 485 14.73 22.01 -14.72
C GLU A 485 13.88 22.10 -13.44
N GLY A 486 13.69 21.00 -12.70
CA GLY A 486 12.80 20.93 -11.54
C GLY A 486 11.31 20.94 -11.88
N ARG A 487 10.96 20.71 -13.16
CA ARG A 487 9.59 20.72 -13.69
C ARG A 487 8.93 19.33 -13.62
N GLY A 488 7.62 19.30 -13.83
CA GLY A 488 6.77 18.11 -13.78
C GLY A 488 7.10 17.21 -12.59
N CYS A 489 7.39 15.95 -12.89
CA CYS A 489 7.48 14.89 -11.88
C CYS A 489 8.74 14.92 -11.04
N ALA A 490 9.64 15.91 -11.19
CA ALA A 490 10.89 16.00 -10.45
C ALA A 490 10.69 15.92 -8.92
N SER A 491 9.69 16.59 -8.36
CA SER A 491 9.39 16.52 -6.92
C SER A 491 8.99 15.10 -6.49
N ASN A 492 8.14 14.41 -7.26
CA ASN A 492 7.65 13.07 -6.89
C ASN A 492 8.72 11.99 -7.15
N ILE A 493 9.51 12.11 -8.22
CA ILE A 493 10.68 11.23 -8.45
C ILE A 493 11.68 11.37 -7.29
N LEU A 494 11.92 12.58 -6.77
CA LEU A 494 12.80 12.76 -5.61
C LEU A 494 12.16 12.25 -4.30
N LYS A 495 10.85 12.39 -4.09
CA LYS A 495 10.13 11.76 -2.96
C LYS A 495 10.28 10.23 -2.94
N ASN A 496 10.35 9.59 -4.11
CA ASN A 496 10.65 8.15 -4.22
C ASN A 496 12.07 7.78 -3.75
N HIS A 497 13.00 8.73 -3.70
CA HIS A 497 14.36 8.52 -3.20
C HIS A 497 14.53 8.83 -1.70
N LEU A 498 13.44 9.17 -1.00
CA LEU A 498 13.46 9.62 0.39
C LEU A 498 12.62 8.70 1.29
N LEU A 499 13.14 8.37 2.47
CA LEU A 499 12.43 7.73 3.59
C LEU A 499 12.43 8.69 4.78
N ASP A 500 11.36 8.78 5.56
CA ASP A 500 11.29 9.68 6.72
C ASP A 500 11.73 9.04 8.06
N LEU A 501 12.69 8.12 7.95
CA LEU A 501 13.31 7.36 9.04
C LEU A 501 14.81 7.16 8.75
N THR A 502 15.60 6.75 9.74
CA THR A 502 17.02 6.41 9.53
C THR A 502 17.15 4.93 9.16
N PHE A 503 17.46 4.63 7.90
CA PHE A 503 17.65 3.28 7.38
C PHE A 503 19.14 3.00 7.19
N CYS A 504 19.72 2.17 8.05
CA CYS A 504 21.07 1.65 7.87
C CYS A 504 21.05 0.37 7.03
N SER A 505 22.10 0.13 6.23
CA SER A 505 22.26 -1.09 5.43
C SER A 505 22.23 -2.36 6.29
N LEU A 506 22.53 -2.25 7.59
CA LEU A 506 22.41 -3.31 8.60
C LEU A 506 21.03 -3.99 8.62
N ALA A 507 19.97 -3.23 8.34
CA ALA A 507 18.58 -3.69 8.35
C ALA A 507 18.28 -4.74 7.26
N THR A 508 18.97 -4.68 6.12
CA THR A 508 18.76 -5.64 5.01
C THR A 508 19.56 -6.92 5.27
N VAL A 509 18.89 -8.04 5.51
CA VAL A 509 19.55 -9.33 5.83
C VAL A 509 19.44 -10.29 4.63
N PRO A 510 20.53 -10.99 4.23
CA PRO A 510 20.45 -11.97 3.14
C PRO A 510 19.46 -13.08 3.45
N GLY A 511 18.42 -13.22 2.62
CA GLY A 511 17.34 -14.19 2.80
C GLY A 511 16.09 -13.63 3.49
N ALA A 512 16.10 -12.37 3.94
CA ALA A 512 14.88 -11.63 4.29
C ALA A 512 14.44 -10.74 3.12
N LYS A 513 13.13 -10.48 3.02
CA LYS A 513 12.60 -9.33 2.28
C LYS A 513 12.51 -8.16 3.24
N THR A 514 13.25 -7.08 3.00
CA THR A 514 13.17 -5.85 3.81
C THR A 514 12.41 -4.79 3.04
N THR A 515 11.25 -4.35 3.54
CA THR A 515 10.47 -3.26 2.94
C THR A 515 10.62 -1.97 3.75
N ALA A 516 10.78 -0.85 3.06
CA ALA A 516 10.65 0.50 3.60
C ALA A 516 9.64 1.29 2.75
N TYR A 517 9.08 2.39 3.26
CA TYR A 517 8.11 3.21 2.53
C TYR A 517 8.71 4.57 2.16
N ASN A 518 8.53 4.99 0.91
CA ASN A 518 8.99 6.29 0.42
C ASN A 518 8.04 7.43 0.84
N LEU A 519 8.41 8.70 0.55
CA LEU A 519 7.54 9.85 0.82
C LEU A 519 6.28 9.95 -0.07
N LEU A 520 6.02 8.97 -0.95
CA LEU A 520 4.77 8.79 -1.69
C LEU A 520 3.87 7.71 -1.04
N GLY A 521 4.34 7.03 0.01
CA GLY A 521 3.66 5.90 0.66
C GLY A 521 3.84 4.56 -0.08
N GLU A 522 4.74 4.49 -1.06
CA GLU A 522 4.99 3.30 -1.87
C GLU A 522 6.10 2.41 -1.26
N PRO A 523 5.98 1.08 -1.33
CA PRO A 523 6.99 0.17 -0.78
C PRO A 523 8.23 0.06 -1.67
N LEU A 524 9.40 0.36 -1.09
CA LEU A 524 10.71 0.01 -1.61
C LEU A 524 11.16 -1.33 -1.03
N LEU A 525 11.36 -2.34 -1.89
CA LEU A 525 11.86 -3.65 -1.52
C LEU A 525 13.39 -3.69 -1.60
N LEU A 526 14.05 -3.82 -0.46
CA LEU A 526 15.50 -3.94 -0.35
C LEU A 526 15.91 -5.40 -0.18
N ASN A 527 16.72 -5.90 -1.10
CA ASN A 527 17.22 -7.28 -1.11
C ASN A 527 18.76 -7.28 -1.07
N ARG A 528 19.35 -7.89 -0.03
CA ARG A 528 20.80 -8.12 0.07
C ARG A 528 21.15 -9.51 -0.47
N THR A 529 22.08 -9.60 -1.41
CA THR A 529 22.47 -10.90 -1.99
C THR A 529 23.20 -11.79 -0.99
N HIS A 530 22.97 -13.11 -1.04
CA HIS A 530 23.78 -14.06 -0.30
C HIS A 530 25.25 -14.00 -0.71
N ARG A 531 26.15 -14.15 0.28
CA ARG A 531 27.60 -14.11 0.08
C ARG A 531 28.06 -15.39 -0.64
N ALA A 532 28.63 -15.24 -1.84
CA ALA A 532 29.34 -16.35 -2.47
C ALA A 532 30.62 -16.66 -1.69
N ALA A 533 30.97 -17.94 -1.55
CA ALA A 533 32.08 -18.40 -0.70
C ALA A 533 33.45 -17.77 -0.99
N ASN A 534 33.64 -17.23 -2.20
CA ASN A 534 34.90 -16.63 -2.67
C ASN A 534 34.91 -15.08 -2.61
N GLN A 535 33.93 -14.43 -1.98
CA GLN A 535 33.80 -12.97 -1.95
C GLN A 535 34.18 -12.34 -0.60
N THR A 536 35.27 -11.57 -0.61
CA THR A 536 35.64 -10.60 0.44
C THR A 536 34.94 -9.25 0.19
N GLY A 537 34.73 -8.47 1.26
CA GLY A 537 33.96 -7.21 1.22
C GLY A 537 32.45 -7.35 1.47
N PRO A 538 31.69 -6.23 1.45
CA PRO A 538 30.25 -6.21 1.66
C PRO A 538 29.46 -6.89 0.54
N THR A 539 28.30 -7.48 0.87
CA THR A 539 27.35 -7.97 -0.14
C THR A 539 26.44 -6.83 -0.62
N PRO A 540 26.23 -6.69 -1.95
CA PRO A 540 25.41 -5.62 -2.50
C PRO A 540 23.94 -5.73 -2.07
N ILE A 541 23.32 -4.56 -1.90
CA ILE A 541 21.88 -4.38 -1.74
C ILE A 541 21.32 -3.84 -3.05
N TYR A 542 20.18 -4.39 -3.46
CA TYR A 542 19.38 -3.88 -4.57
C TYR A 542 18.02 -3.38 -4.07
N ILE A 543 17.60 -2.22 -4.56
CA ILE A 543 16.30 -1.60 -4.30
C ILE A 543 15.39 -1.92 -5.49
N ASN A 544 14.21 -2.48 -5.22
CA ASN A 544 13.23 -2.98 -6.20
C ASN A 544 13.81 -3.96 -7.24
N ASN A 545 14.95 -4.62 -6.92
CA ASN A 545 15.79 -5.39 -7.85
C ASN A 545 16.30 -4.61 -9.07
N LEU A 546 16.28 -3.27 -9.03
CA LEU A 546 16.65 -2.37 -10.12
C LEU A 546 17.92 -1.58 -9.81
N ALA A 547 17.89 -0.76 -8.76
CA ALA A 547 19.01 0.11 -8.41
C ALA A 547 19.94 -0.58 -7.41
N LYS A 548 21.24 -0.52 -7.65
CA LYS A 548 22.25 -1.07 -6.74
C LYS A 548 22.79 0.02 -5.82
N ILE A 549 22.83 -0.23 -4.52
CA ILE A 549 23.60 0.61 -3.58
C ILE A 549 25.10 0.34 -3.80
N ILE A 550 25.87 1.39 -4.11
CA ILE A 550 27.30 1.31 -4.43
C ILE A 550 28.21 1.78 -3.29
N ASP A 551 27.71 2.66 -2.44
CA ASP A 551 28.38 3.30 -1.31
C ASP A 551 27.27 3.62 -0.28
N ALA A 552 27.48 3.32 0.99
CA ALA A 552 26.38 3.08 1.94
C ALA A 552 26.70 3.55 3.36
N ASP A 553 25.67 3.76 4.17
CA ASP A 553 25.76 4.14 5.58
C ASP A 553 26.53 5.48 5.81
N ILE A 554 26.41 6.42 4.86
CA ILE A 554 27.02 7.74 4.95
C ILE A 554 26.18 8.61 5.88
N MET A 555 26.57 8.66 7.15
CA MET A 555 25.90 9.45 8.19
C MET A 555 26.07 10.96 7.99
N GLY A 556 24.95 11.68 8.00
CA GLY A 556 24.87 13.10 8.33
C GLY A 556 24.34 13.31 9.76
N THR A 557 24.34 14.55 10.26
CA THR A 557 23.74 14.88 11.56
C THR A 557 22.26 14.49 11.62
N ASN A 558 21.50 14.84 10.58
CA ASN A 558 20.06 14.61 10.44
C ASN A 558 19.66 13.27 9.79
N GLY A 559 20.59 12.37 9.43
CA GLY A 559 20.18 11.06 8.87
C GLY A 559 21.25 10.33 8.08
N VAL A 560 20.85 9.62 7.02
CA VAL A 560 21.72 8.74 6.22
C VAL A 560 21.60 8.98 4.72
N LEU A 561 22.73 8.92 4.04
CA LEU A 561 22.84 8.89 2.58
C LEU A 561 23.33 7.50 2.13
N HIS A 562 22.67 6.95 1.11
CA HIS A 562 23.15 5.78 0.35
C HIS A 562 23.28 6.17 -1.11
N VAL A 563 24.42 5.89 -1.74
CA VAL A 563 24.64 6.20 -3.16
C VAL A 563 24.16 5.05 -4.02
N ILE A 564 23.40 5.36 -5.08
CA ILE A 564 22.84 4.36 -6.00
C ILE A 564 23.33 4.56 -7.44
N ASP A 565 23.43 3.45 -8.19
CA ASP A 565 23.90 3.45 -9.57
C ASP A 565 22.81 3.80 -10.61
N THR A 566 21.55 3.79 -10.21
CA THR A 566 20.37 3.90 -11.09
C THR A 566 19.26 4.62 -10.34
N ILE A 567 18.58 5.56 -11.00
CA ILE A 567 17.46 6.30 -10.43
C ILE A 567 16.28 5.35 -10.19
N LEU A 568 15.61 5.47 -9.04
CA LEU A 568 14.43 4.71 -8.67
C LEU A 568 13.20 5.22 -9.45
N PRO A 569 12.58 4.40 -10.33
CA PRO A 569 11.29 4.72 -10.90
C PRO A 569 10.15 4.18 -10.00
N THR A 570 9.04 4.90 -9.94
CA THR A 570 7.72 4.36 -9.58
C THR A 570 6.70 4.84 -10.60
N GLU A 571 5.66 4.05 -10.91
CA GLU A 571 4.68 4.41 -11.95
C GLU A 571 4.00 5.75 -11.63
N SER A 572 3.62 5.93 -10.36
CA SER A 572 3.06 7.16 -9.76
C SER A 572 3.95 8.40 -9.89
N ALA A 573 5.22 8.24 -10.26
CA ALA A 573 6.20 9.32 -10.46
C ALA A 573 6.68 9.45 -11.93
N LEU A 574 6.17 8.64 -12.87
CA LEU A 574 6.42 8.83 -14.30
C LEU A 574 5.66 10.06 -14.82
N PRO A 575 6.17 10.72 -15.89
CA PRO A 575 5.37 11.65 -16.71
C PRO A 575 4.22 10.93 -17.40
N MET A 576 3.16 11.68 -17.70
CA MET A 576 1.93 11.21 -18.30
C MET A 576 2.16 10.65 -19.72
N THR A 577 3.03 11.29 -20.51
CA THR A 577 3.48 10.78 -21.82
C THR A 577 4.19 9.43 -21.71
N SER A 578 5.03 9.25 -20.69
CA SER A 578 5.79 8.04 -20.43
C SER A 578 4.89 6.90 -19.94
N LEU A 579 3.92 7.21 -19.07
CA LEU A 579 2.86 6.30 -18.67
C LEU A 579 2.02 5.86 -19.87
N MET A 580 1.59 6.79 -20.73
CA MET A 580 0.82 6.47 -21.95
C MET A 580 1.58 5.51 -22.88
N SER A 581 2.88 5.71 -23.05
CA SER A 581 3.76 4.78 -23.78
C SER A 581 3.75 3.38 -23.14
N GLN A 582 4.01 3.29 -21.83
CA GLN A 582 4.00 2.02 -21.07
C GLN A 582 2.64 1.28 -21.16
N LYS A 583 1.53 2.02 -21.08
CA LYS A 583 0.16 1.49 -21.09
C LYS A 583 -0.42 1.32 -22.51
N ASN A 584 0.37 1.50 -23.57
CA ASN A 584 0.01 1.31 -24.99
C ASN A 584 -1.11 2.26 -25.50
N LEU A 585 -1.06 3.53 -25.11
CA LEU A 585 -1.99 4.61 -25.51
C LEU A 585 -1.35 5.49 -26.61
N THR A 586 -0.77 4.85 -27.62
CA THR A 586 0.19 5.45 -28.56
C THR A 586 -0.42 6.50 -29.48
N ILE A 587 -1.72 6.42 -29.78
CA ILE A 587 -2.40 7.43 -30.60
C ILE A 587 -2.68 8.68 -29.76
N PHE A 588 -3.08 8.55 -28.50
CA PHE A 588 -3.33 9.72 -27.65
C PHE A 588 -2.01 10.46 -27.33
N GLN A 589 -0.95 9.71 -26.97
CA GLN A 589 0.40 10.25 -26.79
C GLN A 589 0.85 11.06 -28.02
N ARG A 590 0.74 10.49 -29.22
CA ARG A 590 1.13 11.16 -30.47
C ARG A 590 0.27 12.36 -30.83
N LEU A 591 -0.96 12.46 -30.34
CA LEU A 591 -1.76 13.67 -30.48
C LEU A 591 -1.24 14.80 -29.57
N LEU A 592 -0.70 14.50 -28.39
CA LEU A 592 0.00 15.48 -27.54
C LEU A 592 1.31 15.94 -28.20
N GLU A 593 2.15 15.00 -28.64
CA GLU A 593 3.42 15.27 -29.33
C GLU A 593 3.22 16.12 -30.61
N ALA A 594 2.27 15.74 -31.48
CA ALA A 594 2.02 16.43 -32.74
C ALA A 594 1.30 17.80 -32.59
N SER A 595 0.75 18.09 -31.41
CA SER A 595 0.11 19.37 -31.11
C SER A 595 0.99 20.35 -30.33
N GLY A 596 2.04 19.85 -29.67
CA GLY A 596 2.94 20.63 -28.81
C GLY A 596 2.43 20.80 -27.38
N TYR A 597 1.61 19.86 -26.90
CA TYR A 597 1.02 19.87 -25.55
C TYR A 597 1.50 18.71 -24.65
N ASP A 598 2.57 18.01 -25.07
CA ASP A 598 3.28 17.01 -24.28
C ASP A 598 3.85 17.60 -22.98
N ASP A 599 4.68 18.65 -23.09
CA ASP A 599 5.23 19.40 -21.94
C ASP A 599 4.10 19.88 -20.98
N GLN A 600 2.97 20.33 -21.54
CA GLN A 600 1.83 20.81 -20.74
C GLN A 600 1.12 19.68 -19.99
N PHE A 601 0.95 18.50 -20.60
CA PHE A 601 0.30 17.35 -19.97
C PHE A 601 1.19 16.68 -18.91
N ASP A 602 2.51 16.74 -19.06
CA ASP A 602 3.47 16.24 -18.08
C ASP A 602 3.70 17.21 -16.90
N ASP A 603 3.42 18.51 -17.07
CA ASP A 603 3.33 19.52 -15.98
C ASP A 603 1.93 19.54 -15.29
N LEU A 604 1.02 18.58 -15.55
CA LEU A 604 -0.30 18.51 -14.88
C LEU A 604 -0.28 17.78 -13.52
N ASP A 605 -0.48 18.55 -12.44
CA ASP A 605 -0.73 18.06 -11.08
C ASP A 605 -2.22 18.11 -10.68
N ASN A 606 -2.61 17.18 -9.81
CA ASN A 606 -3.94 16.99 -9.23
C ASN A 606 -5.06 16.94 -10.29
N VAL A 607 -4.89 16.11 -11.33
CA VAL A 607 -5.90 15.88 -12.38
C VAL A 607 -6.31 14.41 -12.52
N THR A 608 -7.48 14.23 -13.13
CA THR A 608 -7.99 12.95 -13.62
C THR A 608 -8.05 13.01 -15.15
N ILE A 609 -7.35 12.10 -15.85
CA ILE A 609 -7.34 12.02 -17.32
C ILE A 609 -8.07 10.76 -17.79
N PHE A 610 -9.16 10.94 -18.53
CA PHE A 610 -9.96 9.84 -19.10
C PHE A 610 -9.45 9.42 -20.47
N ALA A 611 -8.21 8.93 -20.56
CA ALA A 611 -7.53 8.68 -21.82
C ALA A 611 -8.22 7.58 -22.67
N PRO A 612 -8.62 7.86 -23.92
CA PRO A 612 -9.21 6.85 -24.79
C PRO A 612 -8.15 5.91 -25.34
N THR A 613 -8.45 4.60 -25.29
CA THR A 613 -7.57 3.55 -25.87
C THR A 613 -7.34 3.76 -27.38
N ASP A 614 -6.22 3.26 -27.91
CA ASP A 614 -5.94 3.34 -29.36
C ASP A 614 -7.07 2.76 -30.22
N LYS A 615 -7.73 1.70 -29.76
CA LYS A 615 -8.92 1.12 -30.42
C LYS A 615 -10.12 2.08 -30.44
N ALA A 616 -10.28 2.91 -29.42
CA ALA A 616 -11.30 3.95 -29.37
C ALA A 616 -10.99 5.11 -30.32
N LEU A 617 -9.69 5.47 -30.47
CA LEU A 617 -9.24 6.55 -31.34
C LEU A 617 -9.17 6.19 -32.82
N GLN A 618 -8.92 4.92 -33.19
CA GLN A 618 -8.70 4.46 -34.57
C GLN A 618 -9.71 4.94 -35.63
N ASN A 619 -10.97 5.20 -35.24
CA ASN A 619 -12.03 5.64 -36.15
C ASN A 619 -12.40 7.14 -35.99
N THR A 620 -11.59 7.91 -35.27
CA THR A 620 -11.78 9.36 -35.09
C THR A 620 -11.13 10.17 -36.22
N GLU A 621 -11.57 11.42 -36.38
CA GLU A 621 -10.93 12.34 -37.32
C GLU A 621 -9.47 12.67 -36.91
N TRP A 622 -9.17 12.69 -35.61
CA TRP A 622 -7.83 12.89 -35.08
C TRP A 622 -6.84 11.81 -35.52
N ALA A 623 -7.22 10.53 -35.39
CA ALA A 623 -6.36 9.42 -35.84
C ALA A 623 -6.15 9.42 -37.37
N ARG A 624 -7.12 9.92 -38.14
CA ARG A 624 -6.97 10.15 -39.59
C ARG A 624 -6.00 11.31 -39.86
N MET A 625 -6.21 12.47 -39.23
CA MET A 625 -5.38 13.67 -39.44
C MET A 625 -3.93 13.45 -39.00
N LEU A 626 -3.70 12.75 -37.89
CA LEU A 626 -2.35 12.35 -37.43
C LEU A 626 -1.59 11.50 -38.47
N LYS A 627 -2.31 10.70 -39.26
CA LYS A 627 -1.73 9.84 -40.30
C LYS A 627 -1.57 10.56 -41.65
N GLU A 628 -2.48 11.47 -42.00
CA GLU A 628 -2.54 12.11 -43.32
C GLU A 628 -1.84 13.47 -43.36
N GLN A 629 -1.97 14.28 -42.30
CA GLN A 629 -1.58 15.68 -42.24
C GLN A 629 -1.18 16.10 -40.80
N PRO A 630 -0.16 15.49 -40.17
CA PRO A 630 0.21 15.75 -38.77
C PRO A 630 0.57 17.22 -38.49
N GLU A 631 1.16 17.92 -39.47
CA GLU A 631 1.48 19.36 -39.40
C GLU A 631 0.27 20.26 -39.08
N LEU A 632 -0.96 19.79 -39.36
CA LEU A 632 -2.21 20.52 -39.10
C LEU A 632 -2.80 20.27 -37.69
N LEU A 633 -2.12 19.48 -36.86
CA LEU A 633 -2.46 19.27 -35.44
C LEU A 633 -1.73 20.26 -34.52
N ASN A 634 -0.60 20.79 -34.98
CA ASN A 634 0.22 21.77 -34.28
C ASN A 634 -0.59 23.05 -33.98
N HIS A 635 -0.73 23.41 -32.70
CA HIS A 635 -1.56 24.55 -32.23
C HIS A 635 -3.05 24.50 -32.69
N ASN A 636 -3.59 23.32 -32.98
CA ASN A 636 -4.98 23.18 -33.44
C ASN A 636 -5.98 23.34 -32.28
N LEU A 637 -6.85 24.37 -32.36
CA LEU A 637 -7.79 24.72 -31.28
C LEU A 637 -8.89 23.68 -31.05
N ASP A 638 -9.40 23.04 -32.11
CA ASP A 638 -10.42 21.99 -31.98
C ASP A 638 -9.82 20.71 -31.34
N LEU A 639 -8.55 20.42 -31.63
CA LEU A 639 -7.79 19.37 -30.95
C LEU A 639 -7.52 19.74 -29.48
N LEU A 640 -7.21 21.00 -29.18
CA LEU A 640 -7.01 21.47 -27.81
C LEU A 640 -8.31 21.42 -26.98
N GLU A 641 -9.47 21.74 -27.57
CA GLU A 641 -10.79 21.51 -26.94
C GLU A 641 -10.96 20.01 -26.65
N PHE A 642 -10.72 19.14 -27.64
CA PHE A 642 -10.83 17.69 -27.50
C PHE A 642 -9.92 17.13 -26.40
N LEU A 643 -8.63 17.47 -26.38
CA LEU A 643 -7.65 16.99 -25.40
C LEU A 643 -8.04 17.44 -23.98
N ASN A 644 -8.34 18.73 -23.78
CA ASN A 644 -8.75 19.25 -22.47
C ASN A 644 -10.13 18.74 -22.01
N TYR A 645 -10.99 18.27 -22.91
CA TYR A 645 -12.25 17.62 -22.55
C TYR A 645 -12.08 16.22 -21.95
N HIS A 646 -10.88 15.62 -22.06
CA HIS A 646 -10.53 14.38 -21.37
C HIS A 646 -9.89 14.61 -19.99
N VAL A 647 -9.64 15.87 -19.59
CA VAL A 647 -8.97 16.23 -18.32
C VAL A 647 -9.96 16.89 -17.35
N VAL A 648 -9.97 16.44 -16.10
CA VAL A 648 -10.85 16.90 -15.02
C VAL A 648 -10.02 17.17 -13.75
N LYS A 649 -10.47 18.09 -12.89
CA LYS A 649 -9.89 18.28 -11.54
C LYS A 649 -10.95 18.02 -10.45
N PRO A 650 -10.58 17.49 -9.26
CA PRO A 650 -9.23 17.06 -8.84
C PRO A 650 -8.82 15.70 -9.44
N MET A 651 -7.70 15.13 -8.97
CA MET A 651 -7.39 13.70 -9.07
C MET A 651 -8.45 12.88 -8.31
N ILE A 652 -8.99 11.84 -8.94
CA ILE A 652 -10.04 10.97 -8.37
C ILE A 652 -9.69 9.52 -8.69
N LYS A 653 -9.27 8.76 -7.66
CA LYS A 653 -8.98 7.32 -7.79
C LYS A 653 -10.28 6.49 -7.72
N THR A 654 -10.23 5.18 -8.01
CA THR A 654 -11.41 4.31 -8.02
C THR A 654 -12.23 4.35 -6.72
N CYS A 655 -11.58 4.50 -5.58
CA CYS A 655 -12.24 4.62 -4.27
C CYS A 655 -13.09 5.89 -4.11
N ASP A 656 -12.73 6.97 -4.81
CA ASP A 656 -13.37 8.30 -4.72
C ASP A 656 -14.34 8.55 -5.89
N LEU A 657 -14.42 7.62 -6.84
CA LEU A 657 -15.39 7.65 -7.93
C LEU A 657 -16.81 7.65 -7.35
N SER A 658 -17.60 8.61 -7.80
CA SER A 658 -18.94 8.92 -7.30
C SER A 658 -19.79 9.43 -8.46
N GLU A 659 -21.11 9.27 -8.38
CA GLU A 659 -22.01 9.77 -9.43
C GLU A 659 -22.15 11.28 -9.35
N LYS A 660 -21.43 11.98 -10.23
CA LYS A 660 -21.37 13.45 -10.26
C LYS A 660 -21.06 13.97 -11.66
N SER A 661 -21.50 15.20 -11.93
CA SER A 661 -21.05 15.97 -13.09
C SER A 661 -19.82 16.78 -12.68
N LEU A 662 -18.74 16.71 -13.46
CA LEU A 662 -17.47 17.39 -13.19
C LEU A 662 -17.10 18.31 -14.36
N PRO A 663 -16.65 19.55 -14.12
CA PRO A 663 -16.11 20.40 -15.17
C PRO A 663 -14.79 19.82 -15.69
N THR A 664 -14.61 19.83 -17.01
CA THR A 664 -13.31 19.53 -17.63
C THR A 664 -12.45 20.79 -17.73
N VAL A 665 -11.17 20.64 -18.09
CA VAL A 665 -10.29 21.78 -18.41
C VAL A 665 -10.81 22.56 -19.63
N ALA A 666 -11.56 21.91 -20.53
CA ALA A 666 -12.28 22.57 -21.63
C ALA A 666 -13.59 23.27 -21.18
N GLY A 667 -13.86 23.38 -19.88
CA GLY A 667 -15.01 24.10 -19.29
C GLY A 667 -16.36 23.38 -19.40
N SER A 668 -16.60 22.63 -20.49
CA SER A 668 -17.76 21.73 -20.61
C SER A 668 -17.65 20.58 -19.59
N SER A 669 -18.77 20.17 -18.98
CA SER A 669 -18.75 19.07 -18.00
C SER A 669 -18.78 17.68 -18.63
N VAL A 670 -18.30 16.69 -17.87
CA VAL A 670 -18.51 15.26 -18.08
C VAL A 670 -19.24 14.64 -16.89
N ARG A 671 -20.15 13.70 -17.14
CA ARG A 671 -20.90 13.00 -16.08
C ARG A 671 -20.33 11.60 -15.84
N LEU A 672 -19.94 11.35 -14.58
CA LEU A 672 -19.66 10.03 -14.04
C LEU A 672 -20.98 9.33 -13.68
N ASN A 673 -21.16 8.09 -14.14
CA ASN A 673 -22.21 7.17 -13.69
C ASN A 673 -21.60 5.82 -13.34
N LEU A 674 -22.05 5.19 -12.26
CA LEU A 674 -21.49 3.99 -11.67
C LEU A 674 -22.50 2.86 -11.70
N TYR A 675 -22.03 1.64 -11.98
CA TYR A 675 -22.91 0.49 -12.12
C TYR A 675 -22.32 -0.74 -11.40
N SER A 676 -22.93 -1.13 -10.28
CA SER A 676 -22.70 -2.48 -9.71
C SER A 676 -23.19 -3.53 -10.71
N THR A 677 -22.45 -4.64 -10.86
CA THR A 677 -22.84 -5.79 -11.69
C THR A 677 -23.63 -6.84 -10.93
N HIS A 678 -23.60 -6.84 -9.59
CA HIS A 678 -24.36 -7.78 -8.77
C HIS A 678 -25.66 -7.17 -8.27
N ALA A 679 -26.74 -7.95 -8.28
CA ALA A 679 -28.03 -7.51 -7.74
C ALA A 679 -28.17 -7.69 -6.21
N LEU A 680 -27.19 -8.34 -5.57
CA LEU A 680 -27.12 -8.55 -4.12
C LEU A 680 -26.09 -7.67 -3.40
N PHE A 681 -25.25 -6.96 -4.16
CA PHE A 681 -24.17 -6.13 -3.63
C PHE A 681 -24.17 -4.80 -4.39
N SER A 682 -24.88 -3.81 -3.86
CA SER A 682 -24.85 -2.42 -4.34
C SER A 682 -23.44 -1.83 -4.26
N ASP A 683 -22.77 -2.14 -3.16
CA ASP A 683 -21.57 -1.42 -2.70
C ASP A 683 -20.29 -1.88 -3.43
N VAL A 684 -20.37 -2.97 -4.19
CA VAL A 684 -19.27 -3.43 -5.05
C VAL A 684 -19.47 -2.84 -6.45
N MET A 685 -18.96 -1.63 -6.65
CA MET A 685 -18.83 -1.03 -7.98
C MET A 685 -18.00 -1.96 -8.88
N ASN A 686 -18.51 -2.26 -10.08
CA ASN A 686 -17.85 -3.15 -11.04
C ASN A 686 -17.76 -2.56 -12.46
N ARG A 687 -18.38 -1.39 -12.70
CA ARG A 687 -18.25 -0.58 -13.92
C ARG A 687 -18.44 0.89 -13.57
N ALA A 688 -17.63 1.74 -14.19
CA ALA A 688 -17.84 3.19 -14.23
C ALA A 688 -17.92 3.65 -15.69
N THR A 689 -18.56 4.80 -15.91
CA THR A 689 -18.64 5.45 -17.22
C THR A 689 -18.50 6.96 -17.10
N VAL A 690 -17.89 7.58 -18.11
CA VAL A 690 -17.78 9.04 -18.30
C VAL A 690 -18.49 9.36 -19.60
N ASN A 691 -19.60 10.12 -19.55
CA ASN A 691 -20.47 10.36 -20.71
C ASN A 691 -20.79 9.07 -21.50
N CYS A 692 -21.03 7.97 -20.78
CA CYS A 692 -21.27 6.63 -21.32
C CYS A 692 -20.11 5.98 -22.11
N ALA A 693 -18.94 6.61 -22.28
CA ALA A 693 -17.70 5.86 -22.50
C ALA A 693 -17.37 5.08 -21.22
N ARG A 694 -16.99 3.81 -21.34
CA ARG A 694 -16.81 2.93 -20.18
C ARG A 694 -15.33 2.81 -19.84
N LEU A 695 -15.02 2.88 -18.55
CA LEU A 695 -13.67 2.65 -18.06
C LEU A 695 -13.28 1.17 -18.29
N VAL A 696 -12.09 0.96 -18.85
CA VAL A 696 -11.52 -0.35 -19.17
C VAL A 696 -10.31 -0.70 -18.32
N HIS A 697 -9.60 0.33 -17.87
CA HIS A 697 -8.52 0.27 -16.91
C HIS A 697 -8.66 1.47 -15.97
N PHE A 698 -8.16 1.34 -14.76
CA PHE A 698 -8.38 2.27 -13.65
C PHE A 698 -7.06 2.52 -12.94
N ASP A 699 -6.93 3.69 -12.33
CA ASP A 699 -5.83 4.05 -11.43
C ASP A 699 -4.42 3.84 -12.04
N ASP A 700 -4.23 4.19 -13.32
CA ASP A 700 -2.89 4.35 -13.89
C ASP A 700 -2.30 5.66 -13.37
N GLU A 701 -1.58 5.61 -12.25
CA GLU A 701 -1.02 6.80 -11.59
C GLU A 701 0.19 7.39 -12.33
N SER A 702 0.29 8.73 -12.35
CA SER A 702 1.40 9.47 -12.96
C SER A 702 1.48 10.88 -12.37
N CYS A 703 2.62 11.24 -11.79
CA CYS A 703 3.02 12.63 -11.56
C CYS A 703 2.12 13.45 -10.59
N GLY A 704 1.36 12.82 -9.69
CA GLY A 704 0.34 13.51 -8.86
C GLY A 704 -1.04 13.61 -9.53
N SER A 705 -1.21 12.94 -10.66
CA SER A 705 -2.43 12.82 -11.44
C SER A 705 -2.75 11.35 -11.70
N VAL A 706 -3.98 11.04 -12.12
CA VAL A 706 -4.45 9.67 -12.38
C VAL A 706 -5.07 9.54 -13.76
N LEU A 707 -4.70 8.49 -14.48
CA LEU A 707 -5.26 8.13 -15.78
C LEU A 707 -6.24 6.95 -15.62
N HIS A 708 -7.41 7.09 -16.25
CA HIS A 708 -8.41 6.02 -16.37
C HIS A 708 -8.70 5.79 -17.85
N GLN A 709 -8.49 4.57 -18.34
CA GLN A 709 -8.60 4.28 -19.77
C GLN A 709 -10.07 4.08 -20.17
N VAL A 710 -10.51 4.67 -21.30
CA VAL A 710 -11.90 4.54 -21.79
C VAL A 710 -12.03 3.84 -23.15
N ASP A 711 -13.14 3.12 -23.37
CA ASP A 711 -13.42 2.38 -24.62
C ASP A 711 -14.00 3.21 -25.77
N ARG A 712 -14.18 4.52 -25.57
CA ARG A 712 -14.70 5.47 -26.55
C ARG A 712 -14.15 6.87 -26.26
N ALA A 713 -13.69 7.58 -27.28
CA ALA A 713 -13.28 8.98 -27.15
C ALA A 713 -14.46 9.86 -26.69
N LEU A 714 -14.18 10.79 -25.78
CA LEU A 714 -15.14 11.78 -25.29
C LEU A 714 -15.24 12.93 -26.30
N ALA A 715 -16.43 13.51 -26.42
CA ALA A 715 -16.66 14.71 -27.23
C ALA A 715 -17.67 15.63 -26.50
N PRO A 716 -17.46 16.95 -26.48
CA PRO A 716 -18.37 17.87 -25.81
C PRO A 716 -19.73 17.89 -26.52
N PRO A 717 -20.86 17.72 -25.79
CA PRO A 717 -22.18 17.63 -26.41
C PRO A 717 -22.65 19.01 -26.89
N LYS A 718 -22.63 19.24 -28.20
CA LYS A 718 -22.98 20.54 -28.82
C LYS A 718 -24.51 20.80 -28.91
N ASN A 719 -25.36 19.87 -28.47
CA ASN A 719 -26.83 19.93 -28.58
C ASN A 719 -27.56 19.33 -27.37
N ASN A 720 -28.75 19.87 -27.05
CA ASN A 720 -29.71 19.27 -26.11
C ASN A 720 -30.61 18.24 -26.81
N MET A 721 -31.35 17.43 -26.03
CA MET A 721 -32.18 16.34 -26.56
C MET A 721 -33.22 16.81 -27.58
N LEU A 722 -33.85 17.98 -27.39
CA LEU A 722 -34.79 18.53 -28.37
C LEU A 722 -34.11 18.83 -29.72
N LYS A 723 -32.94 19.48 -29.71
CA LYS A 723 -32.15 19.71 -30.93
C LYS A 723 -31.69 18.40 -31.59
N LEU A 724 -31.36 17.36 -30.82
CA LEU A 724 -31.01 16.04 -31.37
C LEU A 724 -32.19 15.32 -32.04
N LEU A 725 -33.43 15.51 -31.54
CA LEU A 725 -34.64 15.06 -32.24
C LEU A 725 -34.87 15.85 -33.53
N GLU A 726 -34.69 17.17 -33.51
CA GLU A 726 -34.92 18.06 -34.66
C GLU A 726 -33.87 17.90 -35.76
N ALA A 727 -32.63 17.54 -35.41
CA ALA A 727 -31.54 17.30 -36.35
C ALA A 727 -31.62 15.95 -37.11
N ASN A 728 -32.44 15.00 -36.67
CA ASN A 728 -32.55 13.68 -37.30
C ASN A 728 -33.96 13.45 -37.91
N PRO A 729 -34.11 13.43 -39.24
CA PRO A 729 -35.42 13.26 -39.87
C PRO A 729 -36.10 11.93 -39.53
N ASN A 730 -35.34 10.90 -39.14
CA ASN A 730 -35.87 9.58 -38.77
C ASN A 730 -36.60 9.55 -37.42
N TYR A 731 -36.58 10.64 -36.65
CA TYR A 731 -37.26 10.77 -35.35
C TYR A 731 -38.49 11.69 -35.39
N SER A 732 -38.87 12.18 -36.58
CA SER A 732 -39.89 13.25 -36.75
C SER A 732 -41.28 12.89 -36.20
N LYS A 733 -41.71 11.63 -36.27
CA LYS A 733 -43.01 11.19 -35.69
C LYS A 733 -43.00 11.18 -34.17
N PHE A 734 -41.92 10.71 -33.55
CA PHE A 734 -41.76 10.77 -32.09
C PHE A 734 -41.69 12.22 -31.61
N LEU A 735 -40.98 13.10 -32.34
CA LEU A 735 -40.95 14.54 -32.09
C LEU A 735 -42.34 15.20 -32.22
N GLU A 736 -43.19 14.74 -33.15
CA GLU A 736 -44.59 15.20 -33.24
C GLU A 736 -45.40 14.79 -32.00
N LEU A 737 -45.19 13.58 -31.47
CA LEU A 737 -45.81 13.13 -30.22
C LEU A 737 -45.30 13.92 -29.01
N VAL A 738 -44.00 14.22 -28.92
CA VAL A 738 -43.41 15.10 -27.88
C VAL A 738 -44.05 16.50 -27.90
N ARG A 739 -44.28 17.06 -29.10
CA ARG A 739 -44.96 18.35 -29.28
C ARG A 739 -46.43 18.27 -28.87
N LYS A 740 -47.16 17.21 -29.27
CA LYS A 740 -48.56 16.95 -28.85
C LYS A 740 -48.72 16.72 -27.34
N ALA A 741 -47.72 16.11 -26.69
CA ALA A 741 -47.67 15.90 -25.24
C ALA A 741 -47.26 17.16 -24.44
N ASN A 742 -46.90 18.25 -25.11
CA ASN A 742 -46.35 19.47 -24.53
C ASN A 742 -45.08 19.24 -23.66
N LEU A 743 -44.21 18.31 -24.09
CA LEU A 743 -42.98 17.93 -23.38
C LEU A 743 -41.70 18.52 -24.00
N THR A 744 -41.82 19.40 -24.99
CA THR A 744 -40.67 20.09 -25.61
C THR A 744 -39.83 20.86 -24.60
N GLN A 745 -40.46 21.59 -23.68
CA GLN A 745 -39.76 22.37 -22.64
C GLN A 745 -38.95 21.46 -21.69
N LEU A 746 -39.40 20.23 -21.44
CA LEU A 746 -38.66 19.25 -20.64
C LEU A 746 -37.39 18.79 -21.38
N LEU A 747 -37.49 18.49 -22.68
CA LEU A 747 -36.36 18.04 -23.49
C LEU A 747 -35.39 19.17 -23.91
N SER A 748 -35.79 20.44 -23.76
CA SER A 748 -34.93 21.61 -23.98
C SER A 748 -34.27 22.15 -22.70
N ASN A 749 -34.69 21.71 -21.51
CA ASN A 749 -34.17 22.20 -20.23
C ASN A 749 -32.87 21.48 -19.86
N ASP A 750 -31.79 22.23 -19.63
CA ASP A 750 -30.50 21.68 -19.21
C ASP A 750 -30.38 21.41 -17.70
N SER A 751 -31.40 21.77 -16.89
CA SER A 751 -31.41 21.55 -15.43
C SER A 751 -31.75 20.11 -14.99
N ARG A 752 -32.00 19.19 -15.91
CA ARG A 752 -32.26 17.76 -15.63
C ARG A 752 -31.41 16.91 -16.57
N SER A 753 -30.90 15.78 -16.09
CA SER A 753 -30.24 14.77 -16.94
C SER A 753 -31.21 13.62 -17.17
N LEU A 754 -31.70 13.43 -18.39
CA LEU A 754 -32.70 12.39 -18.70
C LEU A 754 -32.10 11.28 -19.58
N THR A 755 -32.76 10.12 -19.63
CA THR A 755 -32.59 9.15 -20.71
C THR A 755 -33.83 9.17 -21.59
N LEU A 756 -33.64 9.46 -22.87
CA LEU A 756 -34.70 9.53 -23.88
C LEU A 756 -34.63 8.29 -24.79
N LEU A 757 -35.74 7.54 -24.85
CA LEU A 757 -35.87 6.31 -25.63
C LEU A 757 -36.66 6.61 -26.90
N VAL A 758 -35.96 6.66 -28.05
CA VAL A 758 -36.52 7.17 -29.30
C VAL A 758 -36.79 6.05 -30.29
N PRO A 759 -38.06 5.64 -30.51
CA PRO A 759 -38.43 4.85 -31.66
C PRO A 759 -38.30 5.69 -32.94
N LYS A 760 -37.72 5.09 -33.97
CA LYS A 760 -37.69 5.60 -35.35
C LYS A 760 -39.08 5.66 -35.99
N ASN A 761 -39.16 6.42 -37.08
CA ASN A 761 -40.36 6.60 -37.91
C ASN A 761 -40.95 5.32 -38.53
N ASP A 762 -40.13 4.30 -38.80
CA ASP A 762 -40.48 3.02 -39.44
C ASP A 762 -41.32 2.13 -38.49
N ILE A 763 -40.97 2.07 -37.20
CA ILE A 763 -41.73 1.35 -36.16
C ILE A 763 -43.17 1.88 -36.04
N PHE A 764 -43.36 3.20 -36.24
CA PHE A 764 -44.70 3.81 -36.30
C PHE A 764 -45.47 3.47 -37.59
N GLU A 765 -44.86 2.89 -38.61
CA GLU A 765 -45.53 2.42 -39.84
C GLU A 765 -45.98 0.97 -39.62
N GLU A 766 -45.05 0.10 -39.18
CA GLU A 766 -45.33 -1.29 -38.81
C GLU A 766 -46.51 -1.43 -37.82
N LEU A 767 -46.60 -0.56 -36.80
CA LEU A 767 -47.68 -0.54 -35.82
C LEU A 767 -49.03 0.00 -36.33
N ASN A 768 -49.05 0.73 -37.45
CA ASN A 768 -50.30 1.12 -38.12
C ASN A 768 -50.76 0.05 -39.11
N GLU A 769 -49.82 -0.71 -39.71
CA GLU A 769 -50.11 -1.77 -40.67
C GLU A 769 -50.48 -3.11 -40.00
N SER A 770 -49.95 -3.42 -38.81
CA SER A 770 -50.15 -4.70 -38.12
C SER A 770 -51.59 -4.98 -37.68
N GLY A 771 -52.45 -3.95 -37.61
CA GLY A 771 -53.86 -4.07 -37.25
C GLY A 771 -54.14 -4.37 -35.77
N GLU A 772 -53.11 -4.55 -34.92
CA GLU A 772 -53.25 -4.68 -33.46
C GLU A 772 -53.57 -3.31 -32.82
N GLY A 773 -54.77 -2.81 -33.14
CA GLY A 773 -55.30 -1.48 -32.82
C GLY A 773 -55.58 -1.21 -31.34
N SER A 774 -54.68 -1.61 -30.44
CA SER A 774 -54.49 -0.86 -29.20
C SER A 774 -54.02 0.55 -29.57
N LYS A 775 -54.99 1.45 -29.77
CA LYS A 775 -54.72 2.89 -29.94
C LYS A 775 -53.73 3.30 -28.84
N PRO A 776 -52.67 4.07 -29.14
CA PRO A 776 -51.71 4.48 -28.13
C PRO A 776 -52.47 5.16 -26.99
N ALA A 777 -52.45 4.52 -25.81
CA ALA A 777 -53.02 5.08 -24.59
C ALA A 777 -52.34 6.43 -24.35
N ASP A 778 -53.16 7.47 -24.10
CA ASP A 778 -52.80 8.89 -23.93
C ASP A 778 -51.40 9.26 -24.46
N PRO A 779 -51.30 9.99 -25.60
CA PRO A 779 -50.01 10.41 -26.15
C PRO A 779 -49.06 11.07 -25.13
N MET A 780 -49.58 11.71 -24.07
CA MET A 780 -48.76 12.19 -22.97
C MET A 780 -48.16 11.02 -22.16
N ALA A 781 -48.98 10.09 -21.67
CA ALA A 781 -48.53 8.87 -20.99
C ALA A 781 -47.56 8.01 -21.83
N LEU A 782 -47.79 7.89 -23.15
CA LEU A 782 -46.88 7.18 -24.05
C LEU A 782 -45.49 7.84 -24.08
N VAL A 783 -45.41 9.15 -24.36
CA VAL A 783 -44.13 9.86 -24.42
C VAL A 783 -43.45 9.89 -23.04
N LYS A 784 -44.20 10.05 -21.95
CA LYS A 784 -43.69 9.96 -20.57
C LYS A 784 -43.05 8.60 -20.27
N THR A 785 -43.58 7.51 -20.83
CA THR A 785 -43.01 6.16 -20.65
C THR A 785 -41.69 5.97 -21.44
N HIS A 786 -41.40 6.86 -22.41
CA HIS A 786 -40.15 6.88 -23.17
C HIS A 786 -39.09 7.85 -22.61
N ILE A 787 -39.33 8.45 -21.44
CA ILE A 787 -38.39 9.35 -20.75
C ILE A 787 -38.15 8.81 -19.34
N VAL A 788 -36.90 8.81 -18.89
CA VAL A 788 -36.44 8.38 -17.56
C VAL A 788 -35.65 9.52 -16.91
N GLU A 789 -35.84 9.78 -15.61
CA GLU A 789 -35.22 10.93 -14.89
C GLU A 789 -33.75 10.72 -14.49
N ASP A 790 -33.06 9.78 -15.14
CA ASP A 790 -31.68 9.36 -14.86
C ASP A 790 -30.89 9.05 -16.14
N VAL A 791 -29.56 8.95 -16.04
CA VAL A 791 -28.64 8.67 -17.16
C VAL A 791 -28.24 7.19 -17.18
N VAL A 792 -28.93 6.41 -18.02
CA VAL A 792 -28.81 4.94 -18.07
C VAL A 792 -27.98 4.53 -19.29
N CYS A 793 -26.65 4.61 -19.18
CA CYS A 793 -25.73 4.24 -20.26
C CYS A 793 -25.87 2.75 -20.65
N CYS A 794 -25.78 2.43 -21.94
CA CYS A 794 -25.82 1.06 -22.44
C CYS A 794 -24.72 0.16 -21.87
N ALA A 795 -23.59 0.72 -21.42
CA ALA A 795 -22.54 0.00 -20.72
C ALA A 795 -22.95 -0.47 -19.30
N GLY A 796 -23.85 0.25 -18.65
CA GLY A 796 -24.47 -0.10 -17.36
C GLY A 796 -25.63 -1.09 -17.47
N ILE A 797 -26.23 -1.24 -18.65
CA ILE A 797 -27.23 -2.28 -18.91
C ILE A 797 -26.50 -3.62 -19.09
N ILE A 798 -26.75 -4.55 -18.15
CA ILE A 798 -26.10 -5.87 -18.03
C ILE A 798 -27.10 -7.02 -18.16
N PRO A 799 -26.63 -8.27 -18.40
CA PRO A 799 -27.49 -9.44 -18.33
C PRO A 799 -28.08 -9.61 -16.92
N THR A 800 -29.40 -9.80 -16.83
CA THR A 800 -30.11 -9.98 -15.56
C THR A 800 -30.18 -11.45 -15.18
N ASN A 801 -29.36 -11.87 -14.23
CA ASN A 801 -29.41 -13.23 -13.69
C ASN A 801 -30.63 -13.41 -12.77
N TRP A 802 -31.50 -14.35 -13.12
CA TRP A 802 -32.62 -14.78 -12.27
C TRP A 802 -32.09 -15.24 -10.88
N PRO A 803 -32.76 -14.91 -9.76
CA PRO A 803 -34.11 -14.31 -9.65
C PRO A 803 -34.18 -12.78 -9.79
N PHE A 804 -33.06 -12.08 -9.96
CA PHE A 804 -33.03 -10.62 -9.84
C PHE A 804 -33.34 -9.90 -11.15
N VAL A 805 -34.49 -9.24 -11.18
CA VAL A 805 -34.90 -8.37 -12.29
C VAL A 805 -34.51 -6.93 -11.97
N ARG A 806 -33.75 -6.28 -12.87
CA ARG A 806 -33.46 -4.84 -12.77
C ARG A 806 -34.49 -4.03 -13.55
N SER A 807 -34.86 -2.86 -13.03
CA SER A 807 -35.75 -1.91 -13.69
C SER A 807 -35.31 -0.47 -13.43
N ILE A 808 -35.71 0.43 -14.33
CA ILE A 808 -35.55 1.89 -14.23
C ILE A 808 -36.93 2.53 -14.24
N GLU A 809 -37.13 3.68 -13.59
CA GLU A 809 -38.44 4.35 -13.57
C GLU A 809 -38.55 5.42 -14.64
N SER A 810 -39.63 5.34 -15.43
CA SER A 810 -39.97 6.35 -16.44
C SER A 810 -40.88 7.44 -15.86
N ILE A 811 -40.95 8.62 -16.48
CA ILE A 811 -41.67 9.79 -15.91
C ILE A 811 -43.21 9.64 -15.92
N SER A 812 -43.73 8.48 -16.34
CA SER A 812 -45.10 8.03 -16.13
C SER A 812 -45.31 7.25 -14.81
N GLY A 813 -44.26 7.05 -14.01
CA GLY A 813 -44.26 6.18 -12.83
C GLY A 813 -44.23 4.69 -13.17
N GLN A 814 -43.88 4.33 -14.41
CA GLN A 814 -43.76 2.93 -14.83
C GLN A 814 -42.31 2.46 -14.71
N HIS A 815 -42.10 1.44 -13.87
CA HIS A 815 -40.84 0.69 -13.86
C HIS A 815 -40.71 -0.11 -15.17
N LEU A 816 -39.62 0.13 -15.90
CA LEU A 816 -39.25 -0.55 -17.14
C LEU A 816 -38.14 -1.55 -16.87
N ARG A 817 -38.38 -2.83 -17.14
CA ARG A 817 -37.37 -3.88 -16.98
C ARG A 817 -36.18 -3.64 -17.92
N ILE A 818 -34.97 -3.48 -17.37
CA ILE A 818 -33.73 -3.43 -18.18
C ILE A 818 -33.06 -4.81 -18.21
N THR A 819 -32.52 -5.19 -19.37
CA THR A 819 -31.75 -6.44 -19.51
C THR A 819 -30.82 -6.39 -20.72
N ARG A 820 -29.93 -7.38 -20.86
CA ARG A 820 -29.01 -7.47 -22.00
C ARG A 820 -28.82 -8.91 -22.44
N ASP A 821 -29.26 -9.17 -23.66
CA ASP A 821 -28.90 -10.37 -24.43
C ASP A 821 -27.66 -10.02 -25.29
N ARG A 822 -27.71 -10.27 -26.60
CA ARG A 822 -26.73 -9.75 -27.57
C ARG A 822 -26.70 -8.22 -27.66
N ARG A 823 -27.83 -7.56 -27.39
CA ARG A 823 -27.97 -6.09 -27.30
C ARG A 823 -28.72 -5.68 -26.02
N PRO A 824 -28.54 -4.45 -25.51
CA PRO A 824 -29.37 -3.90 -24.45
C PRO A 824 -30.85 -3.88 -24.85
N LYS A 825 -31.72 -4.12 -23.87
CA LYS A 825 -33.18 -4.09 -24.00
C LYS A 825 -33.82 -3.38 -22.81
N ILE A 826 -34.91 -2.68 -23.08
CA ILE A 826 -35.77 -2.01 -22.11
C ILE A 826 -37.20 -2.48 -22.40
N GLU A 827 -37.78 -3.24 -21.47
CA GLU A 827 -38.98 -4.08 -21.67
C GLU A 827 -38.85 -5.03 -22.87
N ASN A 828 -39.63 -4.78 -23.93
CA ASN A 828 -39.61 -5.44 -25.23
C ASN A 828 -38.58 -4.81 -26.18
N ALA A 829 -38.38 -3.49 -26.09
CA ALA A 829 -37.62 -2.71 -27.04
C ALA A 829 -36.11 -2.94 -26.90
N GLY A 830 -35.45 -3.26 -28.02
CA GLY A 830 -33.99 -3.37 -28.09
C GLY A 830 -33.36 -2.07 -28.57
N VAL A 831 -32.26 -1.67 -27.94
CA VAL A 831 -31.50 -0.48 -28.35
C VAL A 831 -30.70 -0.78 -29.62
N THR A 832 -30.88 0.02 -30.67
CA THR A 832 -30.16 -0.07 -31.96
C THR A 832 -29.00 0.91 -32.05
N LYS A 833 -29.15 2.11 -31.47
CA LYS A 833 -28.07 3.10 -31.35
C LYS A 833 -28.00 3.58 -29.90
N CYS A 834 -26.92 3.22 -29.22
CA CYS A 834 -26.68 3.53 -27.82
C CYS A 834 -25.96 4.88 -27.62
N ASP A 835 -26.23 5.49 -26.48
CA ASP A 835 -25.38 6.52 -25.85
C ASP A 835 -25.13 7.77 -26.71
N VAL A 836 -26.18 8.31 -27.36
CA VAL A 836 -26.07 9.60 -28.06
C VAL A 836 -26.16 10.71 -27.00
N VAL A 837 -25.01 11.23 -26.58
CA VAL A 837 -24.88 12.21 -25.49
C VAL A 837 -25.44 13.57 -25.90
N ALA A 838 -26.19 14.21 -24.99
CA ALA A 838 -26.74 15.55 -25.08
C ALA A 838 -26.24 16.41 -23.90
N THR A 839 -26.41 17.74 -23.97
CA THR A 839 -26.12 18.63 -22.84
C THR A 839 -26.96 18.28 -21.59
N ASN A 840 -28.15 17.74 -21.79
CA ASN A 840 -29.16 17.49 -20.77
C ASN A 840 -29.61 16.02 -20.66
N GLY A 841 -28.75 15.08 -21.07
CA GLY A 841 -29.06 13.66 -20.97
C GLY A 841 -28.40 12.79 -22.03
N ILE A 842 -29.02 11.64 -22.28
CA ILE A 842 -28.63 10.71 -23.34
C ILE A 842 -29.84 10.25 -24.14
N LEU A 843 -29.63 10.00 -25.43
CA LEU A 843 -30.63 9.48 -26.36
C LEU A 843 -30.23 8.07 -26.79
N HIS A 844 -31.16 7.11 -26.63
CA HIS A 844 -31.06 5.76 -27.14
C HIS A 844 -32.10 5.55 -28.24
N GLU A 845 -31.66 5.13 -29.42
CA GLU A 845 -32.56 4.70 -30.49
C GLU A 845 -33.05 3.28 -30.19
N ILE A 846 -34.36 3.05 -30.23
CA ILE A 846 -34.98 1.74 -29.92
C ILE A 846 -35.75 1.19 -31.13
N ASN A 847 -35.89 -0.14 -31.20
CA ASN A 847 -36.52 -0.85 -32.34
C ASN A 847 -38.00 -1.21 -32.17
N ASP A 848 -38.66 -0.76 -31.10
CA ASP A 848 -40.02 -1.13 -30.71
C ASP A 848 -40.60 -0.02 -29.82
N ILE A 849 -41.91 0.03 -29.60
CA ILE A 849 -42.56 1.03 -28.74
C ILE A 849 -42.82 0.44 -27.35
N ILE A 850 -42.45 1.21 -26.32
CA ILE A 850 -42.71 0.86 -24.92
C ILE A 850 -44.11 1.36 -24.54
N VAL A 851 -45.12 0.51 -24.75
CA VAL A 851 -46.52 0.84 -24.46
C VAL A 851 -46.75 0.99 -22.95
N PRO A 852 -47.39 2.06 -22.46
CA PRO A 852 -47.70 2.23 -21.05
C PRO A 852 -48.67 1.13 -20.57
N ARG A 853 -48.30 0.44 -19.50
CA ARG A 853 -49.18 -0.52 -18.82
C ARG A 853 -50.26 0.26 -18.05
N PRO A 854 -51.53 -0.17 -18.08
CA PRO A 854 -52.55 0.47 -17.24
C PRO A 854 -52.11 0.43 -15.78
N GLN A 855 -52.06 1.59 -15.12
CA GLN A 855 -51.89 1.64 -13.68
C GLN A 855 -53.10 0.95 -13.03
N ARG A 856 -52.96 -0.33 -12.66
CA ARG A 856 -53.77 -0.90 -11.59
C ARG A 856 -53.60 0.05 -10.42
N GLN A 857 -54.71 0.64 -9.95
CA GLN A 857 -54.71 1.37 -8.70
C GLN A 857 -54.05 0.48 -7.65
N GLN A 858 -52.88 0.89 -7.15
CA GLN A 858 -52.38 0.32 -5.91
C GLN A 858 -53.45 0.65 -4.89
N GLN A 859 -54.20 -0.35 -4.43
CA GLN A 859 -54.99 -0.21 -3.21
C GLN A 859 -54.03 0.37 -2.17
N GLN A 860 -54.39 1.52 -1.61
CA GLN A 860 -53.57 2.18 -0.62
C GLN A 860 -53.27 1.15 0.47
N ARG A 861 -52.00 0.70 0.57
CA ARG A 861 -51.53 0.10 1.81
C ARG A 861 -51.84 1.13 2.88
N PRO A 862 -52.67 0.81 3.90
CA PRO A 862 -53.01 1.79 4.91
C PRO A 862 -51.71 2.36 5.48
N GLN A 863 -51.61 3.69 5.51
CA GLN A 863 -50.51 4.37 6.19
C GLN A 863 -50.49 3.83 7.62
N LEU A 864 -49.41 3.13 7.99
CA LEU A 864 -49.25 2.56 9.32
C LEU A 864 -48.93 3.70 10.29
N ILE A 865 -50.00 4.37 10.73
CA ILE A 865 -49.95 5.37 11.80
C ILE A 865 -49.28 4.71 13.01
N PRO A 866 -48.14 5.21 13.50
CA PRO A 866 -47.46 4.59 14.63
C PRO A 866 -48.31 4.76 15.90
N PRO A 867 -48.77 3.66 16.56
CA PRO A 867 -49.55 3.75 17.78
C PRO A 867 -48.61 4.08 18.97
N GLY A 868 -48.74 5.29 19.52
CA GLY A 868 -47.77 5.82 20.51
C GLY A 868 -48.35 6.74 21.59
N ALA A 869 -49.66 6.80 21.79
CA ALA A 869 -50.30 7.61 22.82
C ALA A 869 -51.49 6.88 23.47
N GLY A 870 -51.17 6.15 24.55
CA GLY A 870 -52.00 5.37 25.48
C GLY A 870 -53.53 5.32 25.34
N TYR A 871 -54.07 4.09 25.40
CA TYR A 871 -55.07 3.70 26.41
C TYR A 871 -55.08 2.15 26.62
N GLN A 872 -55.23 1.71 27.86
CA GLN A 872 -55.65 0.35 28.27
C GLN A 872 -57.18 0.40 28.59
N PRO A 873 -57.96 -0.71 28.69
CA PRO A 873 -57.53 -2.05 29.12
C PRO A 873 -58.27 -3.26 28.47
N GLN A 874 -58.09 -4.45 29.07
CA GLN A 874 -58.98 -5.64 29.09
C GLN A 874 -59.15 -6.50 27.81
N GLY A 875 -59.05 -7.82 28.00
CA GLY A 875 -59.54 -8.84 27.07
C GLY A 875 -58.58 -10.02 26.86
N ASP A 876 -58.90 -11.19 27.38
CA ASP A 876 -58.20 -12.45 27.08
C ASP A 876 -58.51 -12.95 25.65
N PHE A 877 -57.54 -13.59 24.97
CA PHE A 877 -57.58 -15.03 24.62
C PHE A 877 -56.46 -15.48 23.65
N ASP A 878 -55.65 -16.44 24.13
CA ASP A 878 -55.01 -17.59 23.49
C ASP A 878 -54.59 -17.66 21.99
N VAL A 879 -53.29 -17.97 21.82
CA VAL A 879 -52.71 -19.12 21.08
C VAL A 879 -53.04 -19.33 19.58
N PHE A 880 -52.07 -19.06 18.69
CA PHE A 880 -51.28 -20.12 17.99
C PHE A 880 -50.17 -19.55 17.06
N PHE A 881 -48.97 -20.13 17.16
CA PHE A 881 -47.79 -20.03 16.27
C PHE A 881 -47.22 -18.63 15.93
#